data_AF-A0A438N646-F1
#
_entry.id   AF-A0A438N646-F1
#
_cell.length_a   1.000
_cell.length_b   1.000
_cell.length_c   1.000
_cell.angle_alpha   90.00
_cell.angle_beta   90.00
_cell.angle_gamma   90.00
#
_symmetry.space_group_name_H-M   'P 1'
#
loop_
_entity.id
_entity.type
_entity.pdbx_description
1 polymer ?
#
loop_
_entity_poly.entity_id
_entity_poly.type
_entity_poly.pdbx_seq_one_letter_code
_entity_poly.pdbx_strand_id
1 'polypeptide(L)'
;MDKDSVLRIGMHIGAVLREFVFEDLQTWMPDKPLAVIIGAGIAGLAAAWWLDKIGWKAIIIEKAPNLQDGGYVMTLSGPCLETLHKMGIKQLLGTISEQFDYNTVKTYSGYELYRLRYSEVHGGMDSMPVRRNDLARILLSHLPSSSEIKFSRRVVSIQDQTETVEVQLDDGHILHADLVIGADGVRSQVRDMIFERKDALDFIGLYFAAYNFETDQEPSKNCVSFTRPGQLDMVFSLKNGGMTGYHIWSESRGPPGPRGEGFKKLRELTADCQDVVRDAVRLGEASGTSLVMDSANLVVQPRWSKGRVVLLGDAAHCLTLMSGQGAGMALVSAEMLSQELSRTHDVGGALAAHESRLRPGIERLQRRSRDLAAFYVPRTWLQYFFRNLLAWLMPRKWLVDAHVKGLFAEIETLQNGGPGPKKGNTAEQKTSSDIIFSAQLPFAIDHRMWRTGLPVRSAILKPHAGQLVLKWVTIWESWLLIVFAFLSFCLLIQKVLSHSAWHSSSTKVESGYIFIAPYQGFVQGAWGPQQPGAYIFRDNGDLIWSSIGYFGGWVANFQASVWQGKPVLRVFEGLLDQSYGRMYGKHTMLNDRYQVVQIIRPASHKLVSCHEFRVLDNGNVLVETPIAVPTDLSRWGGQEGQNWIVSNGFQEINIKTGDLIFEWCSLDYIDPKYSAFPLAEKGAFNSRNSTDAWNYFHINSVDKDDQGNYLISARNYRAIFKIDGKTGRIIWQLGGVHGSDFIIPKSLESTYQHDARFQSRARTQDQPVLPRTHRAAGPLYRRSFRNKNVLPNKNVFVNWGEAGAITEFAKDGEILFHAYLDSEPAGKLVQSYRGFRFNWTGSASEEPAIVALKGDTRESAIFIHVSWNGDTETDTWRFYSEVKSSHLSSTHVLGHSKRRTFETSFKVDNLAILTSADSGQFFAEALDVHGKVLGKTRTTGVSLDVWDQDIRAEAETTQEVLKQPIWLSRHNVLKV
;
A
#
# COMPACT_ATOMS: atom_id res chain seq x y z
N MET A 1 29.22 -35.60 -54.50
CA MET A 1 29.74 -34.26 -54.18
C MET A 1 30.31 -34.30 -52.78
N ASP A 2 31.56 -33.91 -52.65
CA ASP A 2 32.31 -33.82 -51.40
C ASP A 2 31.74 -32.70 -50.50
N LYS A 3 31.77 -32.89 -49.17
CA LYS A 3 31.31 -31.94 -48.15
C LYS A 3 31.92 -30.55 -48.31
N ASP A 4 33.15 -30.45 -48.83
CA ASP A 4 33.80 -29.16 -49.09
C ASP A 4 33.16 -28.40 -50.26
N SER A 5 32.53 -29.10 -51.20
CA SER A 5 31.78 -28.46 -52.29
C SER A 5 30.47 -27.84 -51.80
N VAL A 6 29.81 -28.47 -50.83
CA VAL A 6 28.56 -27.97 -50.22
C VAL A 6 28.84 -26.76 -49.33
N LEU A 7 29.98 -26.75 -48.61
CA LEU A 7 30.38 -25.61 -47.78
C LEU A 7 30.75 -24.38 -48.64
N ARG A 8 31.44 -24.58 -49.76
CA ARG A 8 31.79 -23.48 -50.68
C ARG A 8 30.57 -22.89 -51.37
N ILE A 9 29.60 -23.71 -51.78
CA ILE A 9 28.33 -23.22 -52.34
C ILE A 9 27.52 -22.47 -51.27
N GLY A 10 27.49 -22.96 -50.02
CA GLY A 10 26.84 -22.26 -48.90
C GLY A 10 27.48 -20.92 -48.56
N MET A 11 28.82 -20.82 -48.60
CA MET A 11 29.53 -19.57 -48.36
C MET A 11 29.39 -18.57 -49.52
N HIS A 12 29.31 -19.04 -50.78
CA HIS A 12 29.10 -18.17 -51.93
C HIS A 12 27.67 -17.64 -51.99
N ILE A 13 26.67 -18.47 -51.69
CA ILE A 13 25.27 -18.02 -51.55
C ILE A 13 25.12 -17.06 -50.35
N GLY A 14 25.81 -17.31 -49.24
CA GLY A 14 25.81 -16.44 -48.06
C GLY A 14 26.59 -15.12 -48.21
N ALA A 15 27.48 -15.02 -49.21
CA ALA A 15 28.17 -13.78 -49.57
C ALA A 15 27.36 -12.98 -50.60
N VAL A 16 26.79 -13.64 -51.61
CA VAL A 16 25.92 -12.99 -52.62
C VAL A 16 24.63 -12.47 -51.99
N LEU A 17 24.03 -13.19 -51.03
CA LEU A 17 22.88 -12.68 -50.26
C LEU A 17 23.25 -11.55 -49.29
N ARG A 18 24.53 -11.40 -48.92
CA ARG A 18 25.00 -10.28 -48.09
C ARG A 18 25.27 -9.03 -48.92
N GLU A 19 25.76 -9.17 -50.15
CA GLU A 19 25.95 -8.04 -51.07
C GLU A 19 24.64 -7.57 -51.70
N PHE A 20 23.72 -8.47 -52.09
CA PHE A 20 22.42 -8.08 -52.67
C PHE A 20 21.42 -7.46 -51.68
N VAL A 21 21.59 -7.69 -50.37
CA VAL A 21 20.67 -7.13 -49.35
C VAL A 21 21.22 -5.85 -48.74
N PHE A 22 22.54 -5.58 -48.78
CA PHE A 22 23.12 -4.39 -48.15
C PHE A 22 23.25 -3.16 -49.07
N GLU A 23 23.39 -3.31 -50.39
CA GLU A 23 23.50 -2.14 -51.29
C GLU A 23 22.13 -1.52 -51.63
N ASP A 24 21.06 -2.31 -51.72
CA ASP A 24 19.70 -1.81 -52.02
C ASP A 24 18.91 -1.31 -50.78
N LEU A 25 19.43 -1.49 -49.56
CA LEU A 25 18.80 -0.97 -48.33
C LEU A 25 19.27 0.44 -47.92
N GLN A 26 20.39 0.94 -48.45
CA GLN A 26 20.85 2.31 -48.16
C GLN A 26 20.12 3.39 -48.96
N THR A 27 19.50 3.04 -50.09
CA THR A 27 18.69 3.95 -50.92
C THR A 27 17.22 4.00 -50.52
N TRP A 28 16.81 3.22 -49.49
CA TRP A 28 15.44 3.18 -48.99
C TRP A 28 15.34 3.30 -47.46
N MET A 29 16.25 4.04 -46.83
CA MET A 29 16.02 4.55 -45.47
C MET A 29 15.30 5.91 -45.60
N PRO A 30 14.02 6.04 -45.19
CA PRO A 30 13.40 7.36 -45.11
C PRO A 30 14.26 8.26 -44.21
N ASP A 31 14.39 9.54 -44.59
CA ASP A 31 15.09 10.52 -43.78
C ASP A 31 14.55 10.49 -42.35
N LYS A 32 15.46 10.39 -41.36
CA LYS A 32 15.06 10.36 -39.95
C LYS A 32 14.26 11.62 -39.61
N PRO A 33 13.10 11.51 -38.96
CA PRO A 33 12.30 12.68 -38.61
C PRO A 33 13.08 13.61 -37.67
N LEU A 34 12.91 14.91 -37.86
CA LEU A 34 13.64 15.97 -37.17
C LEU A 34 12.76 16.67 -36.14
N ALA A 35 13.24 16.72 -34.90
CA ALA A 35 12.68 17.56 -33.84
C ALA A 35 13.55 18.79 -33.58
N VAL A 36 12.95 19.98 -33.55
CA VAL A 36 13.61 21.20 -33.07
C VAL A 36 13.17 21.46 -31.62
N ILE A 37 14.12 21.47 -30.70
CA ILE A 37 13.89 21.62 -29.27
C ILE A 37 14.38 23.00 -28.83
N ILE A 38 13.48 23.81 -28.27
CA ILE A 38 13.79 25.19 -27.89
C ILE A 38 14.04 25.21 -26.38
N GLY A 39 15.32 25.32 -25.99
CA GLY A 39 15.81 25.34 -24.61
C GLY A 39 16.65 24.12 -24.24
N ALA A 40 17.88 24.35 -23.77
CA ALA A 40 18.82 23.33 -23.29
C ALA A 40 18.73 23.13 -21.76
N GLY A 41 17.52 23.21 -21.21
CA GLY A 41 17.23 22.83 -19.83
C GLY A 41 17.09 21.31 -19.65
N ILE A 42 16.75 20.88 -18.42
CA ILE A 42 16.55 19.45 -18.10
C ILE A 42 15.54 18.80 -19.07
N ALA A 43 14.40 19.45 -19.32
CA ALA A 43 13.36 18.94 -20.21
C ALA A 43 13.87 18.75 -21.65
N GLY A 44 14.56 19.76 -22.20
CA GLY A 44 15.00 19.74 -23.60
C GLY A 44 16.14 18.73 -23.84
N LEU A 45 17.11 18.68 -22.93
CA LEU A 45 18.20 17.70 -23.00
C LEU A 45 17.67 16.25 -22.85
N ALA A 46 16.72 16.03 -21.93
CA ALA A 46 16.07 14.73 -21.77
C ALA A 46 15.25 14.33 -23.01
N ALA A 47 14.51 15.27 -23.60
CA ALA A 47 13.75 15.02 -24.82
C ALA A 47 14.66 14.63 -25.99
N ALA A 48 15.77 15.34 -26.20
CA ALA A 48 16.75 15.00 -27.24
C ALA A 48 17.28 13.56 -27.08
N TRP A 49 17.64 13.19 -25.85
CA TRP A 49 18.13 11.85 -25.54
C TRP A 49 17.08 10.75 -25.84
N TRP A 50 15.83 10.94 -25.43
CA TRP A 50 14.76 9.96 -25.63
C TRP A 50 14.31 9.85 -27.09
N LEU A 51 14.30 10.97 -27.82
CA LEU A 51 13.96 11.00 -29.24
C LEU A 51 14.96 10.20 -30.10
N ASP A 52 16.25 10.24 -29.77
CA ASP A 52 17.26 9.39 -30.42
C ASP A 52 16.94 7.90 -30.30
N LYS A 53 16.44 7.45 -29.14
CA LYS A 53 16.09 6.03 -28.90
C LYS A 53 14.94 5.52 -29.75
N ILE A 54 14.13 6.42 -30.31
CA ILE A 54 13.05 6.10 -31.22
C ILE A 54 13.36 6.51 -32.68
N GLY A 55 14.62 6.84 -32.98
CA GLY A 55 15.11 7.07 -34.34
C GLY A 55 14.99 8.52 -34.86
N TRP A 56 14.66 9.49 -34.01
CA TRP A 56 14.55 10.90 -34.39
C TRP A 56 15.91 11.63 -34.29
N LYS A 57 16.11 12.64 -35.14
CA LYS A 57 17.19 13.62 -35.00
C LYS A 57 16.69 14.80 -34.17
N ALA A 58 17.57 15.41 -33.37
CA ALA A 58 17.20 16.56 -32.54
C ALA A 58 18.16 17.74 -32.74
N ILE A 59 17.63 18.94 -32.99
CA ILE A 59 18.39 20.20 -32.95
C ILE A 59 17.89 21.01 -31.77
N ILE A 60 18.77 21.24 -30.79
CA ILE A 60 18.48 22.02 -29.58
C ILE A 60 18.93 23.47 -29.81
N ILE A 61 18.02 24.43 -29.63
CA ILE A 61 18.28 25.86 -29.73
C ILE A 61 18.33 26.46 -28.32
N GLU A 62 19.45 27.06 -27.93
CA GLU A 62 19.64 27.68 -26.61
C GLU A 62 20.06 29.14 -26.75
N LYS A 63 19.33 30.02 -26.05
CA LYS A 63 19.56 31.47 -26.08
C LYS A 63 20.79 31.89 -25.29
N ALA A 64 21.18 31.12 -24.29
CA ALA A 64 22.39 31.36 -23.51
C ALA A 64 23.64 30.96 -24.32
N PRO A 65 24.80 31.61 -24.07
CA PRO A 65 26.05 31.27 -24.75
C PRO A 65 26.66 29.95 -24.27
N ASN A 66 26.26 29.47 -23.10
CA ASN A 66 26.64 28.20 -22.50
C ASN A 66 25.58 27.78 -21.48
N LEU A 67 25.67 26.56 -20.96
CA LEU A 67 24.93 26.22 -19.74
C LEU A 67 25.42 27.11 -18.60
N GLN A 68 24.53 27.94 -18.06
CA GLN A 68 24.87 28.91 -17.01
C GLN A 68 25.56 28.25 -15.82
N ASP A 69 26.48 28.96 -15.17
CA ASP A 69 27.07 28.55 -13.90
C ASP A 69 26.20 28.99 -12.71
N GLY A 70 26.22 28.19 -11.64
CA GLY A 70 25.37 28.38 -10.46
C GLY A 70 24.13 27.47 -10.44
N GLY A 71 23.12 27.81 -9.65
CA GLY A 71 21.90 27.01 -9.51
C GLY A 71 21.69 26.49 -8.09
N TYR A 72 20.50 25.95 -7.86
CA TYR A 72 20.04 25.51 -6.54
C TYR A 72 19.98 23.98 -6.46
N VAL A 73 19.98 23.47 -5.23
CA VAL A 73 19.77 22.05 -4.93
C VAL A 73 18.31 21.70 -5.22
N MET A 74 18.12 20.63 -5.98
CA MET A 74 16.85 19.96 -6.20
C MET A 74 16.99 18.51 -5.78
N THR A 75 15.90 17.90 -5.33
CA THR A 75 15.90 16.49 -4.94
C THR A 75 15.19 15.65 -5.98
N LEU A 76 15.94 14.77 -6.62
CA LEU A 76 15.38 13.79 -7.57
C LEU A 76 14.87 12.59 -6.77
N SER A 77 13.64 12.16 -7.01
CA SER A 77 13.03 11.03 -6.30
C SER A 77 12.02 10.29 -7.17
N GLY A 78 11.67 9.06 -6.78
CA GLY A 78 10.60 8.28 -7.41
C GLY A 78 10.84 7.99 -8.90
N PRO A 79 9.81 8.14 -9.78
CA PRO A 79 9.90 7.76 -11.20
C PRO A 79 11.01 8.47 -11.98
N CYS A 80 11.43 9.65 -11.53
CA CYS A 80 12.54 10.38 -12.11
C CYS A 80 13.85 9.56 -12.09
N LEU A 81 14.14 8.89 -10.97
CA LEU A 81 15.33 8.05 -10.85
C LEU A 81 15.23 6.80 -11.73
N GLU A 82 14.02 6.30 -11.98
CA GLU A 82 13.78 5.21 -12.92
C GLU A 82 14.04 5.66 -14.37
N THR A 83 13.54 6.83 -14.78
CA THR A 83 13.85 7.43 -16.08
C THR A 83 15.36 7.61 -16.24
N LEU A 84 16.05 8.16 -15.24
CA LEU A 84 17.51 8.34 -15.26
C LEU A 84 18.28 7.02 -15.26
N HIS A 85 17.74 5.96 -14.65
CA HIS A 85 18.29 4.61 -14.72
C HIS A 85 18.18 4.04 -16.14
N LYS A 86 17.02 4.18 -16.81
CA LYS A 86 16.86 3.82 -18.23
C LYS A 86 17.78 4.61 -19.16
N MET A 87 18.12 5.84 -18.76
CA MET A 87 19.11 6.67 -19.47
C MET A 87 20.56 6.25 -19.23
N GLY A 88 20.84 5.36 -18.28
CA GLY A 88 22.20 4.97 -17.87
C GLY A 88 22.95 6.06 -17.08
N ILE A 89 22.24 7.09 -16.60
CA ILE A 89 22.82 8.28 -15.95
C ILE A 89 22.77 8.16 -14.43
N LYS A 90 21.88 7.33 -13.87
CA LYS A 90 21.68 7.21 -12.41
C LYS A 90 22.98 6.99 -11.62
N GLN A 91 23.87 6.11 -12.08
CA GLN A 91 25.14 5.83 -11.38
C GLN A 91 26.05 7.06 -11.29
N LEU A 92 26.06 7.90 -12.33
CA LEU A 92 26.88 9.11 -12.37
C LEU A 92 26.43 10.16 -11.36
N LEU A 93 25.12 10.21 -11.05
CA LEU A 93 24.59 11.10 -10.03
C LEU A 93 25.16 10.80 -8.64
N GLY A 94 25.55 9.55 -8.36
CA GLY A 94 26.20 9.19 -7.09
C GLY A 94 27.57 9.86 -6.89
N THR A 95 28.23 10.27 -7.98
CA THR A 95 29.52 10.97 -7.91
C THR A 95 29.38 12.44 -7.52
N ILE A 96 28.25 13.07 -7.84
CA ILE A 96 27.99 14.51 -7.61
C ILE A 96 26.97 14.79 -6.50
N SER A 97 26.12 13.82 -6.15
CA SER A 97 25.14 13.93 -5.06
C SER A 97 25.81 13.67 -3.70
N GLU A 98 25.42 14.44 -2.69
CA GLU A 98 25.76 14.18 -1.30
C GLU A 98 24.47 14.01 -0.50
N GLN A 99 24.33 12.88 0.20
CA GLN A 99 23.14 12.65 1.01
C GLN A 99 23.15 13.53 2.26
N PHE A 100 22.01 14.16 2.53
CA PHE A 100 21.77 14.85 3.78
C PHE A 100 21.33 13.85 4.85
N ASP A 101 21.85 13.98 6.06
CA ASP A 101 21.47 13.17 7.21
C ASP A 101 20.09 13.63 7.74
N TYR A 102 19.93 14.93 7.97
CA TYR A 102 18.70 15.49 8.55
C TYR A 102 18.26 16.81 7.91
N ASN A 103 16.94 17.02 7.86
CA ASN A 103 16.32 18.33 7.72
C ASN A 103 15.90 18.82 9.12
N THR A 104 16.55 19.88 9.61
CA THR A 104 16.28 20.49 10.91
C THR A 104 15.51 21.78 10.73
N VAL A 105 14.27 21.82 11.23
CA VAL A 105 13.42 23.00 11.15
C VAL A 105 13.48 23.75 12.48
N LYS A 106 13.85 25.02 12.40
CA LYS A 106 14.02 25.93 13.53
C LYS A 106 13.06 27.12 13.44
N THR A 107 12.75 27.68 14.60
CA THR A 107 12.13 29.02 14.68
C THR A 107 13.13 30.08 14.21
N TYR A 108 12.62 31.26 13.88
CA TYR A 108 13.47 32.42 13.58
C TYR A 108 14.43 32.81 14.72
N SER A 109 14.09 32.48 15.96
CA SER A 109 14.93 32.71 17.14
C SER A 109 15.95 31.58 17.38
N GLY A 110 16.02 30.57 16.51
CA GLY A 110 17.03 29.51 16.56
C GLY A 110 16.62 28.25 17.34
N TYR A 111 15.44 28.21 17.94
CA TYR A 111 14.95 27.01 18.64
C TYR A 111 14.58 25.91 17.63
N GLU A 112 15.07 24.69 17.86
CA GLU A 112 14.71 23.53 17.06
C GLU A 112 13.25 23.15 17.32
N LEU A 113 12.42 23.24 16.27
CA LEU A 113 11.03 22.77 16.31
C LEU A 113 10.98 21.26 16.17
N TYR A 114 11.66 20.75 15.13
CA TYR A 114 11.80 19.32 14.88
C TYR A 114 12.96 19.04 13.93
N ARG A 115 13.42 17.79 13.96
CA ARG A 115 14.45 17.25 13.07
C ARG A 115 13.94 15.94 12.48
N LEU A 116 14.00 15.83 11.16
CA LEU A 116 13.60 14.66 10.37
C LEU A 116 14.80 14.14 9.60
N ARG A 117 14.93 12.82 9.42
CA ARG A 117 15.94 12.32 8.48
C ARG A 117 15.58 12.79 7.09
N TYR A 118 16.56 13.18 6.28
CA TYR A 118 16.25 13.71 4.95
C TYR A 118 15.55 12.67 4.05
N SER A 119 15.89 11.39 4.22
CA SER A 119 15.23 10.26 3.58
C SER A 119 13.75 10.10 4.01
N GLU A 120 13.40 10.43 5.26
CA GLU A 120 12.01 10.40 5.74
C GLU A 120 11.16 11.47 5.06
N VAL A 121 11.72 12.63 4.73
CA VAL A 121 11.01 13.72 4.02
C VAL A 121 10.50 13.24 2.65
N HIS A 122 11.20 12.29 2.02
CA HIS A 122 10.85 11.72 0.72
C HIS A 122 10.18 10.34 0.85
N GLY A 123 9.73 9.97 2.05
CA GLY A 123 9.00 8.71 2.28
C GLY A 123 9.84 7.45 2.18
N GLY A 124 11.15 7.56 2.40
CA GLY A 124 12.09 6.44 2.32
C GLY A 124 12.43 6.00 0.89
N MET A 125 11.96 6.71 -0.14
CA MET A 125 12.43 6.50 -1.51
C MET A 125 13.89 6.89 -1.64
N ASP A 126 14.57 6.18 -2.55
CA ASP A 126 15.84 6.66 -3.09
C ASP A 126 15.65 8.10 -3.58
N SER A 127 16.47 9.00 -3.05
CA SER A 127 16.37 10.42 -3.30
C SER A 127 17.77 10.99 -3.39
N MET A 128 18.03 11.72 -4.47
CA MET A 128 19.36 12.24 -4.77
C MET A 128 19.26 13.76 -4.88
N PRO A 129 19.70 14.50 -3.85
CA PRO A 129 19.87 15.93 -3.96
C PRO A 129 21.03 16.22 -4.93
N VAL A 130 20.75 16.99 -5.96
CA VAL A 130 21.73 17.40 -6.98
C VAL A 130 21.54 18.86 -7.30
N ARG A 131 22.61 19.54 -7.73
CA ARG A 131 22.47 20.89 -8.26
C ARG A 131 21.81 20.79 -9.62
N ARG A 132 20.86 21.68 -9.89
CA ARG A 132 20.18 21.78 -11.20
C ARG A 132 21.14 21.70 -12.38
N ASN A 133 22.23 22.43 -12.30
CA ASN A 133 23.14 22.63 -13.43
C ASN A 133 24.11 21.46 -13.57
N ASP A 134 24.46 20.76 -12.48
CA ASP A 134 25.24 19.53 -12.56
C ASP A 134 24.45 18.44 -13.31
N LEU A 135 23.15 18.31 -13.03
CA LEU A 135 22.27 17.41 -13.78
C LEU A 135 22.20 17.79 -15.26
N ALA A 136 22.06 19.09 -15.59
CA ALA A 136 22.04 19.55 -16.97
C ALA A 136 23.38 19.28 -17.70
N ARG A 137 24.53 19.45 -17.03
CA ARG A 137 25.85 19.12 -17.59
C ARG A 137 26.01 17.64 -17.86
N ILE A 138 25.54 16.78 -16.94
CA ILE A 138 25.56 15.33 -17.14
C ILE A 138 24.68 14.96 -18.33
N LEU A 139 23.43 15.46 -18.40
CA LEU A 139 22.55 15.21 -19.54
C LEU A 139 23.18 15.69 -20.86
N LEU A 140 23.82 16.87 -20.87
CA LEU A 140 24.53 17.39 -22.03
C LEU A 140 25.67 16.47 -22.48
N SER A 141 26.49 15.99 -21.53
CA SER A 141 27.60 15.07 -21.83
C SER A 141 27.16 13.69 -22.33
N HIS A 142 25.90 13.32 -22.13
CA HIS A 142 25.31 12.06 -22.56
C HIS A 142 24.39 12.21 -23.77
N LEU A 143 24.35 13.39 -24.40
CA LEU A 143 23.59 13.55 -25.63
C LEU A 143 24.14 12.63 -26.72
N PRO A 144 23.26 11.98 -27.49
CA PRO A 144 23.68 11.13 -28.59
C PRO A 144 24.27 11.98 -29.74
N SER A 145 25.14 11.38 -30.55
CA SER A 145 25.79 12.06 -31.68
C SER A 145 24.83 12.51 -32.79
N SER A 146 23.58 12.03 -32.75
CA SER A 146 22.47 12.44 -33.61
C SER A 146 21.83 13.76 -33.19
N SER A 147 22.19 14.29 -32.02
CA SER A 147 21.70 15.57 -31.49
C SER A 147 22.71 16.69 -31.73
N GLU A 148 22.23 17.83 -32.22
CA GLU A 148 23.00 19.06 -32.39
C GLU A 148 22.51 20.11 -31.39
N ILE A 149 23.41 20.91 -30.80
CA ILE A 149 23.05 22.04 -29.95
C ILE A 149 23.63 23.35 -30.49
N LYS A 150 22.76 24.36 -30.65
CA LYS A 150 23.11 25.71 -31.09
C LYS A 150 22.90 26.71 -29.96
N PHE A 151 23.99 27.05 -29.28
CA PHE A 151 24.03 28.11 -28.26
C PHE A 151 23.99 29.51 -28.90
N SER A 152 23.67 30.54 -28.12
CA SER A 152 23.53 31.93 -28.59
C SER A 152 22.58 32.07 -29.79
N ARG A 153 21.49 31.30 -29.79
CA ARG A 153 20.46 31.35 -30.83
C ARG A 153 19.09 31.47 -30.21
N ARG A 154 18.23 32.26 -30.86
CA ARG A 154 16.85 32.48 -30.45
C ARG A 154 15.92 32.18 -31.60
N VAL A 155 14.77 31.62 -31.27
CA VAL A 155 13.68 31.49 -32.22
C VAL A 155 12.93 32.82 -32.30
N VAL A 156 12.66 33.26 -33.51
CA VAL A 156 11.94 34.51 -33.82
C VAL A 156 10.50 34.21 -34.21
N SER A 157 10.28 33.15 -34.99
CA SER A 157 8.95 32.74 -35.42
C SER A 157 8.85 31.21 -35.57
N ILE A 158 7.65 30.69 -35.36
CA ILE A 158 7.30 29.27 -35.55
C ILE A 158 6.00 29.22 -36.33
N GLN A 159 5.99 28.57 -37.50
CA GLN A 159 4.83 28.45 -38.37
C GLN A 159 4.56 26.99 -38.69
N ASP A 160 3.39 26.50 -38.28
CA ASP A 160 2.95 25.13 -38.57
C ASP A 160 2.34 25.05 -39.97
N GLN A 161 2.94 24.26 -40.86
CA GLN A 161 2.57 24.09 -42.26
C GLN A 161 1.90 22.72 -42.53
N THR A 162 1.16 22.18 -41.55
CA THR A 162 0.41 20.90 -41.63
C THR A 162 1.27 19.64 -41.64
N GLU A 163 2.24 19.54 -42.54
CA GLU A 163 3.16 18.39 -42.65
C GLU A 163 4.50 18.64 -41.97
N THR A 164 4.96 19.89 -41.95
CA THR A 164 6.20 20.32 -41.29
C THR A 164 5.98 21.61 -40.50
N VAL A 165 6.93 21.96 -39.65
CA VAL A 165 6.97 23.22 -38.90
C VAL A 165 8.21 23.99 -39.30
N GLU A 166 8.01 25.24 -39.70
CA GLU A 166 9.06 26.18 -40.01
C GLU A 166 9.48 26.95 -38.75
N VAL A 167 10.76 26.90 -38.40
CA VAL A 167 11.34 27.60 -37.26
C VAL A 167 12.39 28.58 -37.75
N GLN A 168 12.14 29.87 -37.56
CA GLN A 168 13.06 30.94 -37.94
C GLN A 168 13.95 31.34 -36.76
N LEU A 169 15.26 31.38 -36.98
CA LEU A 169 16.25 31.82 -36.00
C LEU A 169 16.59 33.30 -36.14
N ASP A 170 17.19 33.87 -35.09
CA ASP A 170 17.60 35.27 -35.01
C ASP A 170 18.74 35.66 -35.96
N ASP A 171 19.47 34.69 -36.49
CA ASP A 171 20.49 34.89 -37.53
C ASP A 171 19.93 34.74 -38.96
N GLY A 172 18.62 34.58 -39.12
CA GLY A 172 17.93 34.46 -40.40
C GLY A 172 17.85 33.05 -40.96
N HIS A 173 18.48 32.05 -40.34
CA HIS A 173 18.32 30.65 -40.77
C HIS A 173 16.90 30.15 -40.51
N ILE A 174 16.41 29.32 -41.43
CA ILE A 174 15.11 28.67 -41.34
C ILE A 174 15.34 27.15 -41.22
N LEU A 175 14.73 26.53 -40.23
CA LEU A 175 14.74 25.08 -40.02
C LEU A 175 13.34 24.52 -40.30
N HIS A 176 13.26 23.46 -41.10
CA HIS A 176 12.02 22.71 -41.31
C HIS A 176 12.08 21.43 -40.47
N ALA A 177 11.11 21.23 -39.58
CA ALA A 177 11.08 20.12 -38.64
C ALA A 177 9.73 19.39 -38.66
N ASP A 178 9.72 18.11 -38.30
CA ASP A 178 8.51 17.31 -38.17
C ASP A 178 7.78 17.58 -36.83
N LEU A 179 8.53 18.07 -35.83
CA LEU A 179 8.09 18.38 -34.47
C LEU A 179 8.88 19.56 -33.89
N VAL A 180 8.20 20.45 -33.17
CA VAL A 180 8.85 21.48 -32.33
C VAL A 180 8.49 21.27 -30.87
N ILE A 181 9.50 21.23 -30.00
CA ILE A 181 9.33 21.08 -28.55
C ILE A 181 9.75 22.38 -27.86
N GLY A 182 8.80 23.10 -27.28
CA GLY A 182 9.05 24.26 -26.41
C GLY A 182 9.43 23.82 -25.00
N ALA A 183 10.73 23.84 -24.68
CA ALA A 183 11.31 23.47 -23.39
C ALA A 183 12.04 24.67 -22.72
N ASP A 184 11.59 25.90 -23.03
CA ASP A 184 12.24 27.17 -22.73
C ASP A 184 11.84 27.79 -21.37
N GLY A 185 11.20 26.99 -20.53
CA GLY A 185 10.94 27.27 -19.11
C GLY A 185 9.66 28.05 -18.82
N VAL A 186 9.49 28.48 -17.56
CA VAL A 186 8.24 29.11 -17.06
C VAL A 186 7.79 30.29 -17.93
N ARG A 187 8.72 31.14 -18.37
CA ARG A 187 8.45 32.28 -19.27
C ARG A 187 8.68 31.92 -20.74
N SER A 188 8.03 30.85 -21.17
CA SER A 188 8.15 30.28 -22.51
C SER A 188 7.72 31.29 -23.59
N GLN A 189 8.64 31.63 -24.49
CA GLN A 189 8.36 32.38 -25.71
C GLN A 189 7.62 31.51 -26.72
N VAL A 190 7.88 30.20 -26.76
CA VAL A 190 7.16 29.27 -27.62
C VAL A 190 5.68 29.24 -27.27
N ARG A 191 5.36 29.18 -25.97
CA ARG A 191 3.98 29.27 -25.50
C ARG A 191 3.32 30.56 -25.97
N ASP A 192 4.03 31.68 -25.86
CA ASP A 192 3.51 32.96 -26.31
C ASP A 192 3.36 33.01 -27.84
N MET A 193 4.27 32.45 -28.64
CA MET A 193 4.15 32.48 -30.11
C MET A 193 2.97 31.63 -30.61
N ILE A 194 2.70 30.49 -29.99
CA ILE A 194 1.79 29.47 -30.52
C ILE A 194 0.37 29.57 -29.97
N PHE A 195 0.24 29.92 -28.68
CA PHE A 195 -1.03 29.90 -27.98
C PHE A 195 -1.58 31.32 -27.78
N GLU A 196 -2.90 31.46 -27.94
CA GLU A 196 -3.60 32.73 -27.84
C GLU A 196 -3.63 33.26 -26.40
N ARG A 197 -3.74 32.34 -25.43
CA ARG A 197 -3.75 32.67 -24.00
C ARG A 197 -2.36 33.05 -23.50
N LYS A 198 -2.21 34.31 -23.05
CA LYS A 198 -0.94 34.87 -22.54
C LYS A 198 -0.82 34.84 -21.01
N ASP A 199 -1.93 34.68 -20.29
CA ASP A 199 -2.01 34.63 -18.82
C ASP A 199 -1.86 33.21 -18.26
N ALA A 200 -0.91 32.44 -18.80
CA ALA A 200 -0.68 31.05 -18.35
C ALA A 200 0.04 30.95 -16.99
N LEU A 201 0.59 32.06 -16.48
CA LEU A 201 1.31 32.12 -15.21
C LEU A 201 0.36 32.39 -14.04
N ASP A 202 0.25 31.43 -13.14
CA ASP A 202 -0.54 31.52 -11.91
C ASP A 202 0.38 31.72 -10.70
N PHE A 203 0.42 32.96 -10.19
CA PHE A 203 1.29 33.35 -9.07
C PHE A 203 0.70 32.89 -7.73
N ILE A 204 1.45 32.08 -6.98
CA ILE A 204 0.95 31.50 -5.71
C ILE A 204 1.17 32.38 -4.47
N GLY A 205 1.61 33.63 -4.65
CA GLY A 205 1.85 34.57 -3.55
C GLY A 205 3.21 34.44 -2.87
N LEU A 206 4.18 33.74 -3.49
CA LEU A 206 5.53 33.52 -2.97
C LEU A 206 6.61 33.92 -3.97
N TYR A 207 7.70 34.47 -3.47
CA TYR A 207 8.94 34.70 -4.19
C TYR A 207 10.04 33.83 -3.61
N PHE A 208 11.08 33.56 -4.40
CA PHE A 208 12.23 32.79 -3.93
C PHE A 208 13.54 33.35 -4.47
N ALA A 209 14.63 33.02 -3.77
CA ALA A 209 15.98 33.31 -4.17
C ALA A 209 16.92 32.17 -3.79
N ALA A 210 17.91 31.88 -4.64
CA ALA A 210 18.91 30.85 -4.38
C ALA A 210 20.26 31.19 -5.00
N TYR A 211 21.33 30.86 -4.29
CA TYR A 211 22.72 31.13 -4.67
C TYR A 211 23.65 30.17 -3.94
N ASN A 212 24.89 30.05 -4.43
CA ASN A 212 25.91 29.23 -3.81
C ASN A 212 26.97 30.10 -3.14
N PHE A 213 27.64 29.58 -2.12
CA PHE A 213 28.75 30.25 -1.45
C PHE A 213 29.68 29.22 -0.83
N GLU A 214 30.89 29.65 -0.47
CA GLU A 214 31.87 28.81 0.22
C GLU A 214 32.02 29.30 1.67
N THR A 215 32.39 28.40 2.57
CA THR A 215 32.63 28.70 3.98
C THR A 215 33.76 27.84 4.53
N ASP A 216 34.56 28.41 5.44
CA ASP A 216 35.63 27.69 6.14
C ASP A 216 35.10 26.76 7.25
N GLN A 217 33.80 26.80 7.54
CA GLN A 217 33.18 25.92 8.51
C GLN A 217 33.03 24.50 7.94
N GLU A 218 33.31 23.48 8.76
CA GLU A 218 33.13 22.09 8.33
C GLU A 218 31.68 21.87 7.85
N PRO A 219 31.48 21.27 6.66
CA PRO A 219 30.16 21.07 6.11
C PRO A 219 29.38 20.10 7.01
N SER A 220 28.35 20.61 7.69
CA SER A 220 27.40 19.76 8.38
C SER A 220 26.55 19.04 7.34
N LYS A 221 26.38 17.71 7.43
CA LYS A 221 25.51 16.96 6.51
C LYS A 221 24.00 17.22 6.72
N ASN A 222 23.62 18.39 7.22
CA ASN A 222 22.24 18.74 7.55
C ASN A 222 21.73 19.87 6.65
N CYS A 223 20.47 19.78 6.27
CA CYS A 223 19.69 20.93 5.83
C CYS A 223 19.13 21.64 7.07
N VAL A 224 19.30 22.96 7.17
CA VAL A 224 18.75 23.75 8.27
C VAL A 224 17.79 24.78 7.71
N SER A 225 16.55 24.74 8.18
CA SER A 225 15.47 25.64 7.79
C SER A 225 15.08 26.55 8.95
N PHE A 226 15.00 27.85 8.73
CA PHE A 226 14.53 28.86 9.67
C PHE A 226 13.20 29.42 9.18
N THR A 227 12.20 29.44 10.06
CA THR A 227 10.85 29.82 9.67
C THR A 227 10.32 30.98 10.51
N ARG A 228 9.64 31.92 9.85
CA ARG A 228 8.87 33.00 10.48
C ARG A 228 7.64 33.35 9.64
N PRO A 229 6.71 34.15 10.17
CA PRO A 229 5.59 34.62 9.35
C PRO A 229 6.07 35.31 8.06
N GLY A 230 5.62 34.77 6.93
CA GLY A 230 5.90 35.22 5.58
C GLY A 230 7.29 34.87 5.06
N GLN A 231 8.10 34.08 5.75
CA GLN A 231 9.47 33.78 5.29
C GLN A 231 10.00 32.42 5.77
N LEU A 232 10.71 31.73 4.87
CA LEU A 232 11.44 30.49 5.10
C LEU A 232 12.83 30.63 4.49
N ASP A 233 13.87 30.49 5.33
CA ASP A 233 15.26 30.54 4.92
C ASP A 233 15.89 29.17 5.13
N MET A 234 16.61 28.64 4.14
CA MET A 234 17.23 27.32 4.18
C MET A 234 18.70 27.43 3.78
N VAL A 235 19.53 26.66 4.47
CA VAL A 235 20.95 26.53 4.16
C VAL A 235 21.26 25.06 3.96
N PHE A 236 21.86 24.74 2.81
CA PHE A 236 22.27 23.39 2.40
C PHE A 236 23.78 23.31 2.33
N SER A 237 24.36 22.20 2.79
CA SER A 237 25.75 21.87 2.51
C SER A 237 25.87 21.09 1.21
N LEU A 238 26.98 21.27 0.51
CA LEU A 238 27.27 20.61 -0.75
C LEU A 238 28.59 19.84 -0.63
N LYS A 239 28.74 18.84 -1.49
CA LYS A 239 29.98 18.09 -1.64
C LYS A 239 31.13 19.05 -1.94
N ASN A 240 32.27 18.81 -1.29
CA ASN A 240 33.51 19.61 -1.36
C ASN A 240 33.45 20.97 -0.63
N GLY A 241 32.61 21.15 0.39
CA GLY A 241 32.62 22.32 1.28
C GLY A 241 31.85 23.55 0.75
N GLY A 242 31.19 23.44 -0.41
CA GLY A 242 30.27 24.46 -0.90
C GLY A 242 28.95 24.48 -0.10
N MET A 243 28.24 25.59 -0.12
CA MET A 243 26.94 25.77 0.52
C MET A 243 25.94 26.40 -0.46
N THR A 244 24.65 26.14 -0.28
CA THR A 244 23.56 26.83 -1.00
C THR A 244 22.68 27.56 0.00
N GLY A 245 22.46 28.86 -0.22
CA GLY A 245 21.44 29.64 0.47
C GLY A 245 20.15 29.65 -0.34
N TYR A 246 19.01 29.44 0.32
CA TYR A 246 17.70 29.42 -0.31
C TYR A 246 16.69 30.18 0.54
N HIS A 247 16.02 31.17 -0.04
CA HIS A 247 15.11 32.06 0.68
C HIS A 247 13.76 32.07 -0.03
N ILE A 248 12.68 31.88 0.71
CA ILE A 248 11.30 31.96 0.21
C ILE A 248 10.56 32.97 1.06
N TRP A 249 9.87 33.92 0.44
CA TRP A 249 9.08 34.92 1.16
C TRP A 249 7.73 35.19 0.50
N SER A 250 6.75 35.59 1.31
CA SER A 250 5.42 35.93 0.83
C SER A 250 5.36 37.31 0.19
N GLU A 251 4.37 37.50 -0.67
CA GLU A 251 4.07 38.80 -1.31
C GLU A 251 3.91 39.96 -0.32
N SER A 252 3.47 39.68 0.91
CA SER A 252 3.36 40.67 1.99
C SER A 252 4.70 41.29 2.43
N ARG A 253 5.84 40.68 2.05
CA ARG A 253 7.20 41.20 2.28
C ARG A 253 7.76 41.94 1.05
N GLY A 254 6.91 42.21 0.08
CA GLY A 254 7.21 42.95 -1.14
C GLY A 254 7.89 42.09 -2.23
N PRO A 255 7.84 42.56 -3.47
CA PRO A 255 8.44 41.87 -4.61
C PRO A 255 9.97 41.83 -4.54
N PRO A 256 10.61 41.01 -5.39
CA PRO A 256 12.03 41.10 -5.70
C PRO A 256 12.44 42.52 -6.05
N GLY A 257 13.64 42.91 -5.67
CA GLY A 257 14.23 44.17 -6.12
C GLY A 257 14.56 44.17 -7.62
N PRO A 258 15.00 45.31 -8.17
CA PRO A 258 15.51 45.39 -9.55
C PRO A 258 16.62 44.36 -9.82
N ARG A 259 16.79 43.96 -11.09
CA ARG A 259 17.90 43.10 -11.49
C ARG A 259 19.23 43.72 -11.05
N GLY A 260 20.09 42.92 -10.41
CA GLY A 260 21.37 43.36 -9.85
C GLY A 260 21.30 43.77 -8.37
N GLU A 261 20.11 44.08 -7.82
CA GLU A 261 19.93 44.43 -6.40
C GLU A 261 19.41 43.27 -5.54
N GLY A 262 19.48 42.03 -6.03
CA GLY A 262 18.90 40.88 -5.34
C GLY A 262 19.52 40.62 -3.95
N PHE A 263 20.84 40.74 -3.80
CA PHE A 263 21.48 40.58 -2.48
C PHE A 263 21.11 41.72 -1.51
N LYS A 264 20.88 42.94 -2.00
CA LYS A 264 20.34 44.04 -1.18
C LYS A 264 18.97 43.69 -0.62
N LYS A 265 18.07 43.17 -1.46
CA LYS A 265 16.76 42.69 -1.01
C LYS A 265 16.89 41.56 0.02
N LEU A 266 17.81 40.62 -0.17
CA LEU A 266 18.06 39.55 0.80
C LEU A 266 18.60 40.06 2.13
N ARG A 267 19.48 41.06 2.15
CA ARG A 267 19.94 41.70 3.40
C ARG A 267 18.79 42.33 4.17
N GLU A 268 17.89 43.04 3.48
CA GLU A 268 16.69 43.62 4.11
C GLU A 268 15.76 42.52 4.69
N LEU A 269 15.55 41.43 3.93
CA LEU A 269 14.69 40.32 4.37
C LEU A 269 15.30 39.54 5.54
N THR A 270 16.62 39.45 5.62
CA THR A 270 17.34 38.60 6.58
C THR A 270 17.98 39.38 7.74
N ALA A 271 17.80 40.70 7.83
CA ALA A 271 18.39 41.55 8.87
C ALA A 271 18.15 41.02 10.29
N ASP A 272 16.94 40.54 10.58
CA ASP A 272 16.55 40.00 11.90
C ASP A 272 16.62 38.46 11.99
N CYS A 273 17.26 37.79 11.04
CA CYS A 273 17.41 36.33 11.05
C CYS A 273 18.62 35.88 11.88
N GLN A 274 18.81 34.57 12.01
CA GLN A 274 19.98 34.01 12.70
C GLN A 274 21.28 34.36 11.96
N ASP A 275 22.40 34.43 12.70
CA ASP A 275 23.72 34.76 12.14
C ASP A 275 24.07 33.89 10.93
N VAL A 276 23.81 32.58 11.00
CA VAL A 276 24.05 31.66 9.89
C VAL A 276 23.33 32.05 8.59
N VAL A 277 22.14 32.64 8.67
CA VAL A 277 21.39 33.12 7.49
C VAL A 277 21.96 34.44 6.98
N ARG A 278 22.34 35.35 7.88
CA ARG A 278 22.97 36.62 7.51
C ARG A 278 24.35 36.42 6.88
N ASP A 279 25.14 35.51 7.45
CA ASP A 279 26.46 35.14 6.97
C ASP A 279 26.37 34.47 5.61
N ALA A 280 25.37 33.60 5.39
CA ALA A 280 25.12 33.02 4.07
C ALA A 280 24.88 34.11 3.01
N VAL A 281 24.04 35.11 3.30
CA VAL A 281 23.77 36.23 2.37
C VAL A 281 25.04 37.05 2.13
N ARG A 282 25.83 37.33 3.18
CA ARG A 282 27.09 38.09 3.08
C ARG A 282 28.13 37.36 2.22
N LEU A 283 28.31 36.05 2.46
CA LEU A 283 29.26 35.21 1.73
C LEU A 283 28.82 34.96 0.29
N GLY A 284 27.51 34.80 0.05
CA GLY A 284 26.94 34.68 -1.29
C GLY A 284 27.13 35.94 -2.13
N GLU A 285 27.01 37.12 -1.52
CA GLU A 285 27.30 38.38 -2.21
C GLU A 285 28.80 38.53 -2.50
N ALA A 286 29.65 38.20 -1.54
CA ALA A 286 31.11 38.28 -1.68
C ALA A 286 31.68 37.29 -2.71
N SER A 287 31.04 36.13 -2.89
CA SER A 287 31.49 35.10 -3.86
C SER A 287 31.25 35.50 -5.32
N GLY A 288 30.47 36.56 -5.58
CA GLY A 288 30.14 36.99 -6.94
C GLY A 288 29.30 35.96 -7.71
N THR A 289 28.67 35.00 -7.02
CA THR A 289 27.88 33.94 -7.66
C THR A 289 26.58 34.45 -8.28
N SER A 290 26.06 33.70 -9.25
CA SER A 290 24.80 34.01 -9.90
C SER A 290 23.61 33.76 -8.96
N LEU A 291 22.93 34.84 -8.58
CA LEU A 291 21.71 34.80 -7.77
C LEU A 291 20.49 34.52 -8.66
N VAL A 292 19.84 33.37 -8.44
CA VAL A 292 18.54 33.07 -9.04
C VAL A 292 17.46 33.66 -8.14
N MET A 293 16.64 34.58 -8.64
CA MET A 293 15.55 35.18 -7.88
C MET A 293 14.32 35.35 -8.76
N ASP A 294 13.16 34.88 -8.31
CA ASP A 294 11.94 34.86 -9.13
C ASP A 294 10.65 34.74 -8.31
N SER A 295 9.50 34.93 -8.97
CA SER A 295 8.19 34.55 -8.44
C SER A 295 7.91 33.05 -8.62
N ALA A 296 7.29 32.45 -7.61
CA ALA A 296 6.78 31.10 -7.67
C ALA A 296 5.48 31.09 -8.49
N ASN A 297 5.56 30.63 -9.74
CA ASN A 297 4.40 30.52 -10.62
C ASN A 297 4.14 29.07 -11.00
N LEU A 298 2.87 28.69 -11.02
CA LEU A 298 2.40 27.52 -11.74
C LEU A 298 2.16 27.92 -13.20
N VAL A 299 2.31 26.97 -14.13
CA VAL A 299 1.91 27.17 -15.53
C VAL A 299 0.66 26.35 -15.80
N VAL A 300 -0.47 27.03 -16.03
CA VAL A 300 -1.77 26.40 -16.26
C VAL A 300 -2.23 26.74 -17.66
N GLN A 301 -2.01 25.80 -18.59
CA GLN A 301 -2.40 25.95 -19.98
C GLN A 301 -3.49 24.95 -20.37
N PRO A 302 -4.57 25.38 -21.07
CA PRO A 302 -5.67 24.50 -21.47
C PRO A 302 -5.26 23.36 -22.40
N ARG A 303 -4.22 23.57 -23.21
CA ARG A 303 -3.61 22.59 -24.12
C ARG A 303 -2.11 22.76 -24.14
N TRP A 304 -1.35 21.68 -24.23
CA TRP A 304 0.11 21.74 -24.29
C TRP A 304 0.64 21.62 -25.70
N SER A 305 -0.20 21.24 -26.66
CA SER A 305 0.16 21.18 -28.08
C SER A 305 -0.83 21.93 -28.97
N LYS A 306 -0.33 22.35 -30.13
CA LYS A 306 -1.09 22.89 -31.25
C LYS A 306 -0.40 22.44 -32.53
N GLY A 307 -1.10 21.61 -33.31
CA GLY A 307 -0.55 20.94 -34.47
C GLY A 307 0.72 20.17 -34.13
N ARG A 308 1.86 20.51 -34.74
CA ARG A 308 3.17 19.86 -34.55
C ARG A 308 4.08 20.57 -33.55
N VAL A 309 3.53 21.47 -32.73
CA VAL A 309 4.28 22.14 -31.65
C VAL A 309 3.75 21.68 -30.28
N VAL A 310 4.65 21.27 -29.39
CA VAL A 310 4.32 20.84 -28.00
C VAL A 310 5.18 21.57 -26.98
N LEU A 311 4.59 21.95 -25.85
CA LEU A 311 5.30 22.48 -24.69
C LEU A 311 5.72 21.32 -23.76
N LEU A 312 6.91 21.40 -23.18
CA LEU A 312 7.45 20.38 -22.29
C LEU A 312 8.07 20.98 -21.03
N GLY A 313 7.93 20.28 -19.89
CA GLY A 313 8.48 20.73 -18.61
C GLY A 313 7.80 22.01 -18.11
N ASP A 314 8.60 22.93 -17.56
CA ASP A 314 8.08 24.17 -16.97
C ASP A 314 7.36 25.08 -17.99
N ALA A 315 7.63 24.93 -19.29
CA ALA A 315 6.91 25.67 -20.34
C ALA A 315 5.42 25.27 -20.42
N ALA A 316 5.10 24.01 -20.13
CA ALA A 316 3.76 23.44 -20.19
C ALA A 316 3.07 23.35 -18.83
N HIS A 317 3.81 22.90 -17.82
CA HIS A 317 3.25 22.39 -16.58
C HIS A 317 4.17 22.63 -15.38
N CYS A 318 4.70 23.86 -15.25
CA CYS A 318 5.47 24.24 -14.07
C CYS A 318 4.68 23.95 -12.78
N LEU A 319 5.31 23.20 -11.89
CA LEU A 319 4.75 22.80 -10.59
C LEU A 319 5.19 23.73 -9.44
N THR A 320 6.01 24.73 -9.75
CA THR A 320 6.82 25.54 -8.83
C THR A 320 7.74 24.71 -7.91
N LEU A 321 8.68 25.40 -7.26
CA LEU A 321 9.62 24.83 -6.29
C LEU A 321 8.92 24.13 -5.11
N MET A 322 7.67 24.51 -4.80
CA MET A 322 6.93 23.95 -3.67
C MET A 322 6.55 22.48 -3.84
N SER A 323 6.51 21.99 -5.08
CA SER A 323 6.29 20.58 -5.34
C SER A 323 7.52 19.72 -5.02
N GLY A 324 8.73 20.28 -5.16
CA GLY A 324 9.98 19.50 -5.20
C GLY A 324 10.10 18.54 -6.40
N GLN A 325 9.16 18.56 -7.35
CA GLN A 325 9.03 17.54 -8.42
C GLN A 325 9.17 18.08 -9.84
N GLY A 326 9.40 19.39 -10.04
CA GLY A 326 9.43 20.01 -11.38
C GLY A 326 10.44 19.36 -12.34
N ALA A 327 11.69 19.22 -11.92
CA ALA A 327 12.73 18.57 -12.72
C ALA A 327 12.45 17.08 -12.98
N GLY A 328 11.91 16.37 -11.98
CA GLY A 328 11.53 14.97 -12.13
C GLY A 328 10.41 14.78 -13.17
N MET A 329 9.41 15.65 -13.15
CA MET A 329 8.32 15.64 -14.12
C MET A 329 8.76 16.07 -15.52
N ALA A 330 9.76 16.93 -15.65
CA ALA A 330 10.36 17.23 -16.94
C ALA A 330 11.00 15.97 -17.59
N LEU A 331 11.73 15.17 -16.81
CA LEU A 331 12.35 13.91 -17.27
C LEU A 331 11.30 12.87 -17.67
N VAL A 332 10.32 12.63 -16.80
CA VAL A 332 9.23 11.67 -17.05
C VAL A 332 8.37 12.11 -18.25
N SER A 333 8.10 13.41 -18.39
CA SER A 333 7.34 13.96 -19.52
C SER A 333 8.07 13.74 -20.85
N ALA A 334 9.40 13.87 -20.89
CA ALA A 334 10.22 13.56 -22.07
C ALA A 334 10.19 12.07 -22.45
N GLU A 335 10.32 11.16 -21.48
CA GLU A 335 10.20 9.72 -21.70
C GLU A 335 8.81 9.37 -22.26
N MET A 336 7.74 9.85 -21.61
CA MET A 336 6.37 9.58 -22.06
C MET A 336 6.11 10.12 -23.46
N LEU A 337 6.62 11.30 -23.81
CA LEU A 337 6.47 11.87 -25.15
C LEU A 337 7.08 10.93 -26.20
N SER A 338 8.28 10.41 -25.95
CA SER A 338 8.93 9.45 -26.87
C SER A 338 8.15 8.14 -26.99
N GLN A 339 7.54 7.65 -25.91
CA GLN A 339 6.71 6.45 -25.94
C GLN A 339 5.49 6.66 -26.84
N GLU A 340 4.78 7.78 -26.70
CA GLU A 340 3.60 8.04 -27.54
C GLU A 340 3.99 8.27 -29.01
N LEU A 341 5.12 8.95 -29.29
CA LEU A 341 5.65 9.10 -30.65
C LEU A 341 6.09 7.77 -31.28
N SER A 342 6.57 6.80 -30.48
CA SER A 342 6.96 5.48 -31.01
C SER A 342 5.78 4.60 -31.43
N ARG A 343 4.56 4.91 -30.95
CA ARG A 343 3.36 4.09 -31.18
C ARG A 343 2.60 4.44 -32.45
N THR A 344 2.84 5.62 -33.01
CA THR A 344 2.08 6.14 -34.16
C THR A 344 2.93 7.09 -35.01
N HIS A 345 2.63 7.14 -36.31
CA HIS A 345 3.20 8.12 -37.22
C HIS A 345 2.41 9.45 -37.20
N ASP A 346 1.23 9.47 -36.59
CA ASP A 346 0.44 10.68 -36.36
C ASP A 346 1.01 11.46 -35.17
N VAL A 347 1.84 12.46 -35.47
CA VAL A 347 2.44 13.37 -34.47
C VAL A 347 1.35 14.05 -33.65
N GLY A 348 0.29 14.57 -34.29
CA GLY A 348 -0.77 15.28 -33.57
C GLY A 348 -1.48 14.38 -32.56
N GLY A 349 -1.80 13.15 -32.95
CA GLY A 349 -2.35 12.11 -32.08
C GLY A 349 -1.43 11.74 -30.92
N ALA A 350 -0.13 11.57 -31.18
CA ALA A 350 0.86 11.28 -30.13
C ALA A 350 0.97 12.42 -29.10
N LEU A 351 0.96 13.68 -29.54
CA LEU A 351 1.00 14.84 -28.65
C LEU A 351 -0.25 14.95 -27.78
N ALA A 352 -1.43 14.66 -28.34
CA ALA A 352 -2.67 14.63 -27.58
C ALA A 352 -2.70 13.47 -26.56
N ALA A 353 -2.18 12.30 -26.93
CA ALA A 353 -2.07 11.16 -26.04
C ALA A 353 -1.12 11.46 -24.85
N HIS A 354 0.03 12.07 -25.13
CA HIS A 354 1.00 12.53 -24.13
C HIS A 354 0.35 13.46 -23.11
N GLU A 355 -0.36 14.49 -23.58
CA GLU A 355 -1.09 15.41 -22.72
C GLU A 355 -2.15 14.68 -21.88
N SER A 356 -2.97 13.82 -22.50
CA SER A 356 -4.07 13.13 -21.82
C SER A 356 -3.59 12.22 -20.68
N ARG A 357 -2.40 11.62 -20.84
CA ARG A 357 -1.79 10.71 -19.86
C ARG A 357 -1.17 11.48 -18.69
N LEU A 358 -0.55 12.62 -18.95
CA LEU A 358 0.21 13.37 -17.96
C LEU A 358 -0.62 14.42 -17.19
N ARG A 359 -1.62 15.05 -17.84
CA ARG A 359 -2.45 16.13 -17.29
C ARG A 359 -3.09 15.81 -15.92
N PRO A 360 -3.71 14.64 -15.68
CA PRO A 360 -4.34 14.37 -14.39
C PRO A 360 -3.36 14.40 -13.21
N GLY A 361 -2.14 13.88 -13.39
CA GLY A 361 -1.11 13.88 -12.34
C GLY A 361 -0.54 15.28 -12.11
N ILE A 362 -0.28 16.02 -13.18
CA ILE A 362 0.15 17.42 -13.09
C ILE A 362 -0.88 18.28 -12.35
N GLU A 363 -2.17 18.18 -12.68
CA GLU A 363 -3.22 18.99 -12.04
C GLU A 363 -3.38 18.67 -10.55
N ARG A 364 -3.08 17.44 -10.11
CA ARG A 364 -3.02 17.09 -8.69
C ARG A 364 -1.82 17.74 -8.01
N LEU A 365 -0.63 17.58 -8.59
CA LEU A 365 0.61 18.19 -8.07
C LEU A 365 0.51 19.73 -7.99
N GLN A 366 -0.10 20.38 -8.99
CA GLN A 366 -0.31 21.82 -8.98
C GLN A 366 -1.28 22.29 -7.88
N ARG A 367 -2.38 21.56 -7.65
CA ARG A 367 -3.30 21.86 -6.53
C ARG A 367 -2.60 21.72 -5.19
N ARG A 368 -1.86 20.63 -5.01
CA ARG A 368 -1.06 20.38 -3.82
C ARG A 368 -0.01 21.47 -3.57
N SER A 369 0.68 21.95 -4.62
CA SER A 369 1.61 23.08 -4.50
C SER A 369 0.95 24.35 -3.95
N ARG A 370 -0.32 24.61 -4.29
CA ARG A 370 -1.09 25.73 -3.73
C ARG A 370 -1.41 25.51 -2.25
N ASP A 371 -1.93 24.33 -1.92
CA ASP A 371 -2.37 24.01 -0.56
C ASP A 371 -1.21 24.01 0.45
N LEU A 372 -0.04 23.51 0.04
CA LEU A 372 1.14 23.42 0.91
C LEU A 372 1.88 24.75 1.08
N ALA A 373 1.70 25.73 0.20
CA ALA A 373 2.40 27.01 0.26
C ALA A 373 2.18 27.73 1.61
N ALA A 374 0.95 27.72 2.11
CA ALA A 374 0.59 28.33 3.40
C ALA A 374 1.12 27.56 4.62
N PHE A 375 1.40 26.26 4.47
CA PHE A 375 1.99 25.44 5.53
C PHE A 375 3.50 25.67 5.64
N TYR A 376 4.22 25.70 4.52
CA TYR A 376 5.67 25.96 4.49
C TYR A 376 6.01 27.39 4.88
N VAL A 377 5.25 28.36 4.37
CA VAL A 377 5.43 29.79 4.63
C VAL A 377 4.14 30.38 5.22
N PRO A 378 3.89 30.19 6.53
CA PRO A 378 2.72 30.75 7.20
C PRO A 378 2.69 32.27 7.02
N ARG A 379 1.59 32.86 6.55
CA ARG A 379 1.53 34.29 6.25
C ARG A 379 1.38 35.16 7.50
N THR A 380 0.80 34.62 8.57
CA THR A 380 0.50 35.35 9.81
C THR A 380 1.11 34.69 11.05
N TRP A 381 1.24 35.47 12.13
CA TRP A 381 1.68 34.96 13.44
C TRP A 381 0.77 33.86 13.98
N LEU A 382 -0.54 33.95 13.74
CA LEU A 382 -1.51 32.95 14.17
C LEU A 382 -1.29 31.61 13.44
N GLN A 383 -1.14 31.64 12.11
CA GLN A 383 -0.85 30.44 11.31
C GLN A 383 0.49 29.82 11.71
N TYR A 384 1.51 30.64 11.94
CA TYR A 384 2.83 30.21 12.42
C TYR A 384 2.75 29.52 13.78
N PHE A 385 2.01 30.09 14.74
CA PHE A 385 1.81 29.53 16.06
C PHE A 385 1.08 28.18 16.00
N PHE A 386 -0.05 28.09 15.29
CA PHE A 386 -0.80 26.84 15.17
C PHE A 386 0.00 25.77 14.44
N ARG A 387 0.70 26.10 13.35
CA ARG A 387 1.59 25.15 12.66
C ARG A 387 2.66 24.61 13.61
N ASN A 388 3.30 25.47 14.39
CA ASN A 388 4.35 25.04 15.33
C ASN A 388 3.78 24.20 16.48
N LEU A 389 2.62 24.58 17.01
CA LEU A 389 1.93 23.82 18.04
C LEU A 389 1.53 22.43 17.52
N LEU A 390 0.99 22.35 16.30
CA LEU A 390 0.69 21.09 15.63
C LEU A 390 1.96 20.26 15.40
N ALA A 391 3.06 20.89 14.99
CA ALA A 391 4.32 20.20 14.77
C ALA A 391 4.93 19.64 16.08
N TRP A 392 4.67 20.31 17.20
CA TRP A 392 5.10 19.88 18.53
C TRP A 392 4.21 18.77 19.11
N LEU A 393 2.89 18.86 18.91
CA LEU A 393 1.91 17.92 19.46
C LEU A 393 1.75 16.64 18.63
N MET A 394 1.94 16.71 17.30
CA MET A 394 1.74 15.54 16.43
C MET A 394 2.98 14.63 16.45
N PRO A 395 2.80 13.30 16.54
CA PRO A 395 3.91 12.37 16.33
C PRO A 395 4.59 12.66 14.99
N ARG A 396 5.92 12.77 14.96
CA ARG A 396 6.70 13.12 13.76
C ARG A 396 6.32 12.27 12.53
N LYS A 397 6.00 11.00 12.76
CA LYS A 397 5.52 10.05 11.74
C LYS A 397 4.26 10.52 11.02
N TRP A 398 3.35 11.27 11.65
CA TRP A 398 2.12 11.74 11.01
C TRP A 398 2.34 12.94 10.10
N LEU A 399 3.25 13.86 10.48
CA LEU A 399 3.70 14.94 9.60
C LEU A 399 4.34 14.38 8.33
N VAL A 400 5.23 13.39 8.52
CA VAL A 400 5.88 12.67 7.43
C VAL A 400 4.86 11.90 6.60
N ASP A 401 4.01 11.06 7.21
CA ASP A 401 3.01 10.26 6.49
C ASP A 401 2.01 11.10 5.69
N ALA A 402 1.58 12.26 6.20
CA ALA A 402 0.67 13.15 5.48
C ALA A 402 1.36 13.81 4.27
N HIS A 403 2.61 14.24 4.45
CA HIS A 403 3.43 14.78 3.35
C HIS A 403 3.71 13.70 2.30
N VAL A 404 4.15 12.53 2.74
CA VAL A 404 4.53 11.37 1.92
C VAL A 404 3.31 10.80 1.18
N LYS A 405 2.23 10.40 1.84
CA LYS A 405 1.08 9.73 1.18
C LYS A 405 0.46 10.51 0.03
N GLY A 406 0.38 11.84 0.14
CA GLY A 406 -0.14 12.66 -0.94
C GLY A 406 0.84 12.78 -2.13
N LEU A 407 2.15 12.74 -1.91
CA LEU A 407 3.15 12.72 -2.99
C LEU A 407 3.08 11.39 -3.77
N PHE A 408 2.94 10.27 -3.06
CA PHE A 408 2.95 8.91 -3.62
C PHE A 408 1.69 8.58 -4.41
N ALA A 409 0.50 8.85 -3.87
CA ALA A 409 -0.76 8.57 -4.56
C ALA A 409 -0.88 9.32 -5.89
N GLU A 410 -0.22 10.48 -5.99
CA GLU A 410 -0.22 11.33 -7.19
C GLU A 410 0.79 10.83 -8.23
N ILE A 411 1.96 10.37 -7.78
CA ILE A 411 2.99 9.71 -8.61
C ILE A 411 2.51 8.37 -9.19
N GLU A 412 1.84 7.55 -8.38
CA GLU A 412 1.35 6.22 -8.77
C GLU A 412 0.26 6.29 -9.86
N THR A 413 -0.60 7.30 -9.81
CA THR A 413 -1.56 7.57 -10.90
C THR A 413 -0.92 7.91 -12.25
N LEU A 414 0.34 8.34 -12.30
CA LEU A 414 1.05 8.63 -13.56
C LEU A 414 1.63 7.36 -14.20
N GLN A 415 1.98 6.35 -13.40
CA GLN A 415 2.54 5.08 -13.88
C GLN A 415 1.47 4.14 -14.47
N ASN A 416 0.24 4.16 -13.93
CA ASN A 416 -0.81 3.20 -14.30
C ASN A 416 -1.67 3.56 -15.53
N GLY A 417 -1.32 4.60 -16.29
CA GLY A 417 -1.77 4.84 -17.67
C GLY A 417 -3.24 4.52 -18.02
N GLY A 418 -4.22 5.24 -17.46
CA GLY A 418 -5.60 5.16 -17.95
C GLY A 418 -6.59 6.08 -17.23
N PRO A 419 -7.68 6.53 -17.91
CA PRO A 419 -8.75 7.26 -17.27
C PRO A 419 -9.57 6.30 -16.39
N GLY A 420 -9.69 6.60 -15.10
CA GLY A 420 -10.66 5.91 -14.24
C GLY A 420 -12.09 6.03 -14.81
N PRO A 421 -13.00 5.09 -14.49
CA PRO A 421 -14.34 5.08 -15.06
C PRO A 421 -15.06 6.39 -14.78
N LYS A 422 -15.48 7.09 -15.85
CA LYS A 422 -16.39 8.22 -15.80
C LYS A 422 -17.71 7.77 -15.16
N LYS A 423 -17.90 8.07 -13.86
CA LYS A 423 -19.24 8.13 -13.29
C LYS A 423 -19.85 9.48 -13.66
N GLY A 424 -21.02 9.44 -14.29
CA GLY A 424 -21.76 10.61 -14.72
C GLY A 424 -21.97 11.59 -13.56
N ASN A 425 -21.61 12.85 -13.82
CA ASN A 425 -21.86 13.98 -12.94
C ASN A 425 -23.37 14.25 -12.85
N THR A 426 -23.93 14.10 -11.68
CA THR A 426 -24.93 15.04 -11.13
C THR A 426 -24.68 15.14 -9.62
N ALA A 427 -24.66 16.38 -9.12
CA ALA A 427 -24.45 16.84 -7.74
C ALA A 427 -22.99 17.18 -7.30
N GLU A 428 -22.75 18.50 -7.24
CA GLU A 428 -21.80 19.28 -6.42
C GLU A 428 -20.63 18.54 -5.74
N GLN A 429 -19.44 18.66 -6.33
CA GLN A 429 -18.17 18.40 -5.67
C GLN A 429 -17.80 19.58 -4.77
N LYS A 430 -18.04 19.49 -3.46
CA LYS A 430 -17.40 20.36 -2.46
C LYS A 430 -15.98 19.89 -2.19
N THR A 431 -15.02 20.82 -2.21
CA THR A 431 -13.61 20.55 -1.95
C THR A 431 -13.26 20.70 -0.46
N SER A 432 -12.13 20.12 -0.02
CA SER A 432 -11.62 20.24 1.36
C SER A 432 -11.23 21.66 1.77
N SER A 433 -11.11 22.60 0.82
CA SER A 433 -10.89 24.03 1.08
C SER A 433 -12.20 24.83 1.22
N ASP A 434 -13.29 24.41 0.58
CA ASP A 434 -14.61 25.06 0.71
C ASP A 434 -15.21 24.90 2.11
N ILE A 435 -14.73 23.90 2.85
CA ILE A 435 -15.10 23.62 4.24
C ILE A 435 -14.46 24.63 5.23
N ILE A 436 -13.47 25.43 4.78
CA ILE A 436 -12.70 26.30 5.70
C ILE A 436 -13.15 27.78 5.66
N PHE A 437 -13.88 28.27 4.65
CA PHE A 437 -14.15 29.73 4.55
C PHE A 437 -15.56 30.21 4.15
N SER A 438 -16.60 29.38 4.06
CA SER A 438 -17.96 29.86 3.74
C SER A 438 -18.99 29.59 4.84
N ALA A 439 -19.02 30.45 5.87
CA ALA A 439 -20.11 30.54 6.83
C ALA A 439 -20.87 31.86 6.62
N GLN A 440 -21.92 31.84 5.80
CA GLN A 440 -23.00 32.81 5.88
C GLN A 440 -24.15 32.18 6.68
N LEU A 441 -24.42 32.75 7.85
CA LEU A 441 -25.51 32.36 8.74
C LEU A 441 -26.88 32.75 8.14
N PRO A 442 -27.90 31.92 8.34
CA PRO A 442 -29.04 32.42 9.11
C PRO A 442 -29.59 31.42 10.13
N PHE A 443 -29.98 31.98 11.27
CA PHE A 443 -30.53 31.35 12.46
C PHE A 443 -31.93 30.75 12.25
N ALA A 444 -32.20 29.60 12.88
CA ALA A 444 -33.40 29.37 13.69
C ALA A 444 -33.20 28.13 14.58
N ILE A 445 -33.20 28.34 15.89
CA ILE A 445 -33.09 27.33 16.95
C ILE A 445 -34.52 26.88 17.32
N ASP A 446 -34.76 25.58 17.46
CA ASP A 446 -35.82 25.08 18.35
C ASP A 446 -35.29 23.94 19.24
N HIS A 447 -35.65 24.03 20.51
CA HIS A 447 -35.17 23.28 21.65
C HIS A 447 -35.98 21.99 21.84
N ARG A 448 -35.30 20.82 22.00
CA ARG A 448 -35.68 19.80 23.00
C ARG A 448 -34.70 18.61 23.08
N MET A 449 -34.29 18.35 24.33
CA MET A 449 -33.82 17.08 24.92
C MET A 449 -32.39 16.59 24.66
N TRP A 450 -31.53 16.82 25.66
CA TRP A 450 -30.43 15.93 26.03
C TRP A 450 -30.94 14.73 26.83
N ARG A 451 -30.42 13.53 26.57
CA ARG A 451 -30.14 12.49 27.59
C ARG A 451 -29.14 11.43 27.06
N THR A 452 -27.95 11.47 27.64
CA THR A 452 -27.07 10.35 28.08
C THR A 452 -26.41 9.38 27.07
N GLY A 453 -25.06 9.43 27.03
CA GLY A 453 -24.19 8.23 27.12
C GLY A 453 -23.46 7.73 25.85
N LEU A 454 -22.18 8.10 25.69
CA LEU A 454 -21.19 7.44 24.80
C LEU A 454 -20.48 6.29 25.55
N PRO A 455 -20.01 5.19 24.89
CA PRO A 455 -18.74 5.25 24.12
C PRO A 455 -18.65 4.33 22.87
N VAL A 456 -17.76 4.69 21.92
CA VAL A 456 -17.28 3.84 20.81
C VAL A 456 -15.74 3.76 20.85
N ARG A 457 -15.16 2.58 20.61
CA ARG A 457 -13.70 2.32 20.53
C ARG A 457 -13.41 1.38 19.34
N SER A 458 -12.50 1.72 18.43
CA SER A 458 -12.05 0.87 17.31
C SER A 458 -10.51 0.81 17.25
N ALA A 459 -9.94 -0.29 16.76
CA ALA A 459 -8.50 -0.51 16.61
C ALA A 459 -8.16 -1.14 15.25
N ILE A 460 -6.96 -0.84 14.71
CA ILE A 460 -6.47 -1.32 13.40
C ILE A 460 -5.46 -2.44 13.62
N LEU A 461 -5.68 -3.61 13.01
CA LEU A 461 -4.81 -4.79 13.09
C LEU A 461 -3.92 -4.91 11.84
N LYS A 462 -2.61 -4.72 12.02
CA LYS A 462 -1.58 -4.96 10.99
C LYS A 462 -0.67 -6.13 11.40
N PRO A 463 -0.62 -7.23 10.65
CA PRO A 463 0.39 -8.26 10.86
C PRO A 463 1.70 -7.81 10.19
N HIS A 464 2.56 -7.10 10.93
CA HIS A 464 3.96 -6.93 10.52
C HIS A 464 4.85 -6.88 11.76
N ALA A 465 5.75 -7.85 11.92
CA ALA A 465 6.88 -7.81 12.86
C ALA A 465 6.56 -7.51 14.36
N GLY A 466 5.51 -8.12 14.94
CA GLY A 466 5.35 -8.14 16.40
C GLY A 466 5.01 -6.81 17.10
N GLN A 467 4.55 -5.77 16.39
CA GLN A 467 4.01 -4.56 17.02
C GLN A 467 2.77 -3.99 16.30
N LEU A 468 1.79 -3.54 17.08
CA LEU A 468 0.57 -2.87 16.62
C LEU A 468 0.48 -1.45 17.20
N VAL A 469 0.16 -0.46 16.35
CA VAL A 469 -0.03 0.94 16.74
C VAL A 469 -1.53 1.26 16.82
N LEU A 470 -2.01 1.64 18.00
CA LEU A 470 -3.37 2.13 18.26
C LEU A 470 -3.55 3.53 17.63
N LYS A 471 -4.53 3.73 16.74
CA LYS A 471 -4.86 5.04 16.16
C LYS A 471 -6.35 5.36 16.40
N TRP A 472 -6.63 6.43 17.14
CA TRP A 472 -7.98 6.94 17.36
C TRP A 472 -8.45 7.75 16.15
N VAL A 473 -9.70 7.55 15.72
CA VAL A 473 -10.38 8.41 14.73
C VAL A 473 -11.49 9.17 15.46
N THR A 474 -11.33 10.48 15.63
CA THR A 474 -12.40 11.37 16.11
C THR A 474 -12.85 12.27 14.97
N ILE A 475 -14.11 12.16 14.58
CA ILE A 475 -14.80 13.17 13.78
C ILE A 475 -15.21 14.28 14.75
N TRP A 476 -14.81 15.52 14.47
CA TRP A 476 -15.20 16.73 15.22
C TRP A 476 -16.29 17.46 14.45
N GLU A 477 -17.37 17.84 15.14
CA GLU A 477 -18.06 19.10 14.89
C GLU A 477 -18.28 19.87 16.21
N SER A 478 -17.83 21.11 16.17
CA SER A 478 -18.34 22.31 16.84
C SER A 478 -18.00 22.59 18.32
N TRP A 479 -16.99 23.45 18.44
CA TRP A 479 -16.50 24.19 19.59
C TRP A 479 -17.52 25.20 20.12
N LEU A 480 -17.98 25.04 21.36
CA LEU A 480 -18.49 26.11 22.24
C LEU A 480 -18.55 25.67 23.73
N LEU A 481 -18.33 24.39 24.04
CA LEU A 481 -18.31 23.86 25.43
C LEU A 481 -16.94 23.93 26.13
N ILE A 482 -15.86 24.27 25.41
CA ILE A 482 -14.47 24.11 25.89
C ILE A 482 -14.06 25.15 26.94
N VAL A 483 -14.62 26.37 26.90
CA VAL A 483 -14.31 27.39 27.91
C VAL A 483 -14.94 27.05 29.27
N PHE A 484 -16.14 26.45 29.28
CA PHE A 484 -16.82 26.05 30.52
C PHE A 484 -16.31 24.73 31.10
N ALA A 485 -15.86 23.80 30.25
CA ALA A 485 -15.26 22.55 30.69
C ALA A 485 -13.87 22.73 31.32
N PHE A 486 -13.07 23.70 30.85
CA PHE A 486 -11.72 23.95 31.36
C PHE A 486 -11.72 24.40 32.83
N LEU A 487 -12.64 25.28 33.22
CA LEU A 487 -12.81 25.71 34.61
C LEU A 487 -13.32 24.59 35.53
N SER A 488 -14.17 23.70 35.00
CA SER A 488 -14.67 22.53 35.74
C SER A 488 -13.62 21.41 35.85
N PHE A 489 -12.71 21.32 34.88
CA PHE A 489 -11.61 20.34 34.85
C PHE A 489 -10.49 20.67 35.85
N CYS A 490 -10.20 21.95 36.08
CA CYS A 490 -9.23 22.36 37.11
C CYS A 490 -9.69 21.97 38.53
N LEU A 491 -11.00 22.03 38.82
CA LEU A 491 -11.57 21.59 40.10
C LEU A 491 -11.62 20.05 40.24
N LEU A 492 -11.60 19.32 39.11
CA LEU A 492 -11.60 17.85 39.09
C LEU A 492 -10.18 17.27 39.28
N ILE A 493 -9.13 17.93 38.79
CA ILE A 493 -7.73 17.50 38.95
C ILE A 493 -7.31 17.47 40.44
N GLN A 494 -7.82 18.40 41.25
CA GLN A 494 -7.53 18.44 42.69
C GLN A 494 -8.15 17.24 43.46
N LYS A 495 -9.18 16.60 42.88
CA LYS A 495 -9.86 15.42 43.46
C LYS A 495 -9.26 14.08 42.97
N VAL A 496 -8.66 14.07 41.78
CA VAL A 496 -8.08 12.87 41.11
C VAL A 496 -6.71 12.47 41.66
N LEU A 497 -5.98 13.34 42.35
CA LEU A 497 -4.70 12.99 42.99
C LEU A 497 -4.84 12.10 44.25
N SER A 498 -6.07 11.70 44.63
CA SER A 498 -6.32 10.95 45.88
C SER A 498 -6.70 9.48 45.73
N HIS A 499 -6.81 8.91 44.52
CA HIS A 499 -7.20 7.50 44.36
C HIS A 499 -6.35 6.77 43.31
N SER A 500 -5.33 6.08 43.81
CA SER A 500 -4.52 5.09 43.10
C SER A 500 -5.18 3.70 43.12
N ALA A 501 -4.89 2.92 42.06
CA ALA A 501 -5.14 1.49 41.83
C ALA A 501 -6.45 1.07 41.12
N TRP A 502 -6.28 0.00 40.32
CA TRP A 502 -7.22 -0.95 39.70
C TRP A 502 -7.30 -1.01 38.16
N HIS A 503 -7.08 -2.23 37.67
CA HIS A 503 -6.98 -2.73 36.29
C HIS A 503 -8.20 -2.41 35.40
N SER A 504 -7.99 -2.24 34.10
CA SER A 504 -9.09 -2.24 33.11
C SER A 504 -9.09 -3.52 32.26
N SER A 505 -9.81 -4.53 32.74
CA SER A 505 -10.46 -5.50 31.84
C SER A 505 -11.82 -4.93 31.46
N SER A 506 -12.09 -4.65 30.19
CA SER A 506 -13.48 -4.42 29.76
C SER A 506 -14.22 -5.75 29.74
N THR A 507 -15.05 -6.02 30.74
CA THR A 507 -15.80 -7.27 30.99
C THR A 507 -16.92 -7.58 29.97
N LYS A 508 -17.05 -6.82 28.87
CA LYS A 508 -18.15 -6.99 27.89
C LYS A 508 -17.79 -7.88 26.70
N VAL A 509 -16.54 -7.84 26.22
CA VAL A 509 -16.06 -8.69 25.11
C VAL A 509 -15.85 -10.11 25.64
N GLU A 510 -16.28 -11.12 24.88
CA GLU A 510 -16.06 -12.52 25.25
C GLU A 510 -14.57 -12.86 25.30
N SER A 511 -14.17 -13.63 26.30
CA SER A 511 -12.79 -14.12 26.41
C SER A 511 -12.46 -15.13 25.30
N GLY A 512 -11.25 -15.11 24.79
CA GLY A 512 -10.76 -16.11 23.83
C GLY A 512 -9.81 -15.54 22.79
N TYR A 513 -9.54 -16.37 21.80
CA TYR A 513 -8.68 -16.08 20.66
C TYR A 513 -9.48 -16.00 19.37
N ILE A 514 -8.96 -15.23 18.42
CA ILE A 514 -9.52 -15.03 17.09
C ILE A 514 -8.86 -16.02 16.13
N PHE A 515 -9.68 -16.85 15.49
CA PHE A 515 -9.29 -17.85 14.51
C PHE A 515 -9.64 -17.35 13.11
N ILE A 516 -8.64 -17.23 12.24
CA ILE A 516 -8.86 -16.70 10.90
C ILE A 516 -7.85 -17.23 9.89
N ALA A 517 -8.25 -17.31 8.61
CA ALA A 517 -7.39 -17.68 7.50
C ALA A 517 -7.51 -16.62 6.40
N PRO A 518 -6.68 -15.55 6.43
CA PRO A 518 -6.72 -14.48 5.46
C PRO A 518 -6.06 -14.91 4.13
N TYR A 519 -6.61 -14.43 3.02
CA TYR A 519 -6.10 -14.65 1.67
C TYR A 519 -6.34 -13.41 0.79
N GLN A 520 -5.69 -13.39 -0.38
CA GLN A 520 -5.82 -12.31 -1.37
C GLN A 520 -7.25 -12.19 -1.90
N GLY A 521 -7.79 -10.98 -1.94
CA GLY A 521 -9.10 -10.72 -2.51
C GLY A 521 -9.19 -10.97 -4.02
N PHE A 522 -10.39 -11.22 -4.52
CA PHE A 522 -10.66 -11.57 -5.92
C PHE A 522 -10.61 -10.38 -6.91
N VAL A 523 -10.27 -9.17 -6.47
CA VAL A 523 -10.29 -7.96 -7.32
C VAL A 523 -8.92 -7.76 -7.97
N GLN A 524 -8.88 -7.35 -9.24
CA GLN A 524 -7.62 -7.05 -9.94
C GLN A 524 -6.82 -5.98 -9.18
N GLY A 525 -5.54 -6.27 -8.89
CA GLY A 525 -4.68 -5.41 -8.07
C GLY A 525 -4.85 -5.56 -6.55
N ALA A 526 -5.66 -6.53 -6.08
CA ALA A 526 -5.67 -6.91 -4.67
C ALA A 526 -4.34 -7.56 -4.29
N TRP A 527 -3.84 -7.26 -3.10
CA TRP A 527 -2.66 -7.90 -2.52
C TRP A 527 -3.10 -8.71 -1.30
N GLY A 528 -2.63 -9.96 -1.21
CA GLY A 528 -2.90 -10.83 -0.07
C GLY A 528 -1.87 -10.67 1.03
N PRO A 529 -2.08 -11.31 2.20
CA PRO A 529 -1.02 -11.41 3.19
C PRO A 529 0.20 -12.07 2.55
N GLN A 530 1.40 -11.53 2.78
CA GLN A 530 2.67 -12.09 2.28
C GLN A 530 2.81 -13.58 2.56
N GLN A 531 2.26 -14.02 3.69
CA GLN A 531 2.22 -15.41 4.10
C GLN A 531 0.74 -15.81 4.29
N PRO A 532 0.07 -16.39 3.28
CA PRO A 532 -1.28 -16.91 3.47
C PRO A 532 -1.24 -18.14 4.37
N GLY A 533 -2.17 -18.25 5.31
CA GLY A 533 -2.20 -19.34 6.28
C GLY A 533 -3.35 -19.20 7.28
N ALA A 534 -3.49 -20.17 8.16
CA ALA A 534 -4.36 -20.08 9.33
C ALA A 534 -3.61 -19.44 10.51
N TYR A 535 -4.30 -18.56 11.22
CA TYR A 535 -3.74 -17.77 12.31
C TYR A 535 -4.65 -17.77 13.53
N ILE A 536 -4.02 -17.78 14.71
CA ILE A 536 -4.66 -17.52 16.00
C ILE A 536 -4.10 -16.21 16.55
N PHE A 537 -4.99 -15.27 16.88
CA PHE A 537 -4.64 -13.96 17.43
C PHE A 537 -5.33 -13.71 18.78
N ARG A 538 -4.70 -12.88 19.61
CA ARG A 538 -5.36 -12.21 20.74
C ARG A 538 -6.14 -10.98 20.26
N ASP A 539 -7.01 -10.44 21.13
CA ASP A 539 -7.81 -9.24 20.84
C ASP A 539 -6.99 -7.98 20.52
N ASN A 540 -5.78 -7.89 21.06
CA ASN A 540 -4.85 -6.80 20.77
C ASN A 540 -4.05 -7.01 19.48
N GLY A 541 -4.28 -8.11 18.76
CA GLY A 541 -3.55 -8.46 17.53
C GLY A 541 -2.27 -9.23 17.69
N ASP A 542 -1.93 -9.58 18.92
CA ASP A 542 -0.76 -10.38 19.16
C ASP A 542 -0.93 -11.79 18.56
N LEU A 543 0.06 -12.21 17.78
CA LEU A 543 0.09 -13.54 17.18
C LEU A 543 0.24 -14.58 18.29
N ILE A 544 -0.49 -15.70 18.15
CA ILE A 544 -0.32 -16.86 19.02
C ILE A 544 0.19 -18.03 18.21
N TRP A 545 -0.45 -18.29 17.09
CA TRP A 545 -0.10 -19.40 16.23
C TRP A 545 -0.20 -19.01 14.76
N SER A 546 0.76 -19.48 13.97
CA SER A 546 0.74 -19.45 12.52
C SER A 546 0.88 -20.87 11.96
N SER A 547 0.07 -21.19 10.95
CA SER A 547 0.13 -22.45 10.21
C SER A 547 1.16 -22.46 9.10
N ILE A 548 1.99 -21.43 8.95
CA ILE A 548 3.04 -21.41 7.92
C ILE A 548 3.96 -22.59 8.14
N GLY A 549 4.19 -23.39 7.09
CA GLY A 549 4.95 -24.64 7.17
C GLY A 549 4.13 -25.87 7.60
N TYR A 550 2.90 -25.70 8.11
CA TYR A 550 2.02 -26.83 8.47
C TYR A 550 1.16 -27.31 7.30
N PHE A 551 0.66 -26.39 6.48
CA PHE A 551 -0.24 -26.69 5.37
C PHE A 551 0.34 -26.23 4.03
N GLY A 552 0.02 -26.97 2.97
CA GLY A 552 0.39 -26.61 1.61
C GLY A 552 -0.79 -25.98 0.87
N GLY A 553 -0.59 -24.79 0.30
CA GLY A 553 -1.59 -24.11 -0.54
C GLY A 553 -2.52 -23.16 0.23
N TRP A 554 -3.72 -22.95 -0.33
CA TRP A 554 -4.73 -22.06 0.22
C TRP A 554 -5.45 -22.69 1.41
N VAL A 555 -5.67 -21.90 2.47
CA VAL A 555 -6.23 -22.34 3.74
C VAL A 555 -7.56 -21.65 4.00
N ALA A 556 -8.56 -22.41 4.45
CA ALA A 556 -9.88 -21.88 4.80
C ALA A 556 -10.59 -22.68 5.88
N ASN A 557 -11.75 -22.17 6.31
CA ASN A 557 -12.64 -22.82 7.28
C ASN A 557 -11.91 -23.24 8.58
N PHE A 558 -10.98 -22.39 9.03
CA PHE A 558 -10.14 -22.63 10.20
C PHE A 558 -10.89 -22.33 11.51
N GLN A 559 -11.06 -23.34 12.35
CA GLN A 559 -11.84 -23.23 13.59
C GLN A 559 -11.48 -24.30 14.62
N ALA A 560 -11.65 -23.97 15.90
CA ALA A 560 -11.59 -24.93 16.99
C ALA A 560 -12.88 -25.76 17.09
N SER A 561 -12.77 -26.98 17.62
CA SER A 561 -13.90 -27.88 17.87
C SER A 561 -13.52 -28.93 18.92
N VAL A 562 -14.46 -29.81 19.21
CA VAL A 562 -14.27 -30.95 20.13
C VAL A 562 -14.56 -32.22 19.35
N TRP A 563 -13.66 -33.19 19.47
CA TRP A 563 -13.84 -34.52 18.91
C TRP A 563 -13.45 -35.56 19.96
N GLN A 564 -14.38 -36.48 20.29
CA GLN A 564 -14.20 -37.48 21.35
C GLN A 564 -13.80 -36.86 22.71
N GLY A 565 -14.40 -35.71 23.04
CA GLY A 565 -14.09 -34.97 24.28
C GLY A 565 -12.73 -34.26 24.29
N LYS A 566 -11.95 -34.33 23.20
CA LYS A 566 -10.65 -33.67 23.09
C LYS A 566 -10.75 -32.41 22.21
N PRO A 567 -10.05 -31.33 22.57
CA PRO A 567 -9.98 -30.14 21.74
C PRO A 567 -9.19 -30.44 20.45
N VAL A 568 -9.70 -29.94 19.33
CA VAL A 568 -9.09 -30.10 18.00
C VAL A 568 -9.24 -28.83 17.19
N LEU A 569 -8.27 -28.54 16.33
CA LEU A 569 -8.40 -27.56 15.27
C LEU A 569 -8.82 -28.26 13.98
N ARG A 570 -9.62 -27.58 13.18
CA ARG A 570 -10.12 -28.09 11.91
C ARG A 570 -9.90 -27.05 10.84
N VAL A 571 -9.41 -27.49 9.70
CA VAL A 571 -8.96 -26.62 8.62
C VAL A 571 -9.17 -27.29 7.26
N PHE A 572 -9.49 -26.51 6.25
CA PHE A 572 -9.38 -26.94 4.86
C PHE A 572 -8.05 -26.42 4.28
N GLU A 573 -7.33 -27.29 3.58
CA GLU A 573 -6.14 -26.93 2.82
C GLU A 573 -6.27 -27.46 1.38
N GLY A 574 -5.91 -26.64 0.39
CA GLY A 574 -6.04 -27.00 -1.01
C GLY A 574 -5.76 -25.86 -1.99
N LEU A 575 -6.46 -25.89 -3.12
CA LEU A 575 -6.37 -24.88 -4.16
C LEU A 575 -7.67 -24.09 -4.25
N LEU A 576 -7.53 -22.80 -4.53
CA LEU A 576 -8.63 -21.90 -4.85
C LEU A 576 -8.52 -21.49 -6.31
N ASP A 577 -9.49 -21.91 -7.12
CA ASP A 577 -9.68 -21.36 -8.45
C ASP A 577 -10.41 -20.02 -8.33
N GLN A 578 -9.65 -18.93 -8.44
CA GLN A 578 -10.17 -17.57 -8.28
C GLN A 578 -11.15 -17.17 -9.39
N SER A 579 -11.07 -17.78 -10.57
CA SER A 579 -11.93 -17.44 -11.72
C SER A 579 -13.35 -17.96 -11.53
N TYR A 580 -13.49 -19.13 -10.90
CA TYR A 580 -14.76 -19.83 -10.74
C TYR A 580 -15.21 -19.96 -9.27
N GLY A 581 -14.40 -19.51 -8.31
CA GLY A 581 -14.67 -19.64 -6.88
C GLY A 581 -14.81 -21.10 -6.43
N ARG A 582 -14.13 -22.03 -7.11
CA ARG A 582 -14.13 -23.46 -6.79
C ARG A 582 -12.90 -23.78 -5.94
N MET A 583 -13.07 -24.68 -4.98
CA MET A 583 -11.99 -25.11 -4.11
C MET A 583 -11.90 -26.63 -4.08
N TYR A 584 -10.68 -27.14 -4.21
CA TYR A 584 -10.40 -28.57 -4.16
C TYR A 584 -9.23 -28.81 -3.22
N GLY A 585 -9.39 -29.77 -2.31
CA GLY A 585 -8.39 -29.98 -1.28
C GLY A 585 -8.77 -31.10 -0.34
N LYS A 586 -8.35 -30.96 0.91
CA LYS A 586 -8.62 -31.91 1.98
C LYS A 586 -8.95 -31.17 3.28
N HIS A 587 -9.66 -31.87 4.15
CA HIS A 587 -10.03 -31.40 5.47
C HIS A 587 -9.11 -32.04 6.51
N THR A 588 -8.36 -31.24 7.24
CA THR A 588 -7.34 -31.69 8.19
C THR A 588 -7.74 -31.32 9.63
N MET A 589 -7.49 -32.22 10.57
CA MET A 589 -7.69 -32.00 12.01
C MET A 589 -6.36 -32.03 12.73
N LEU A 590 -6.11 -31.03 13.59
CA LEU A 590 -4.97 -30.97 14.49
C LEU A 590 -5.40 -31.15 15.96
N ASN A 591 -4.54 -31.71 16.81
CA ASN A 591 -4.74 -31.67 18.26
C ASN A 591 -4.30 -30.32 18.87
N ASP A 592 -4.37 -30.23 20.20
CA ASP A 592 -3.84 -29.13 21.04
C ASP A 592 -2.32 -28.96 20.98
N ARG A 593 -1.63 -29.90 20.34
CA ARG A 593 -0.21 -29.83 19.96
C ARG A 593 0.03 -29.47 18.51
N TYR A 594 -1.00 -29.06 17.77
CA TYR A 594 -0.90 -28.72 16.34
C TYR A 594 -0.43 -29.89 15.45
N GLN A 595 -0.50 -31.12 15.95
CA GLN A 595 -0.17 -32.32 15.19
C GLN A 595 -1.40 -32.85 14.47
N VAL A 596 -1.22 -33.29 13.22
CA VAL A 596 -2.30 -33.89 12.42
C VAL A 596 -2.78 -35.18 13.09
N VAL A 597 -4.05 -35.20 13.48
CA VAL A 597 -4.70 -36.38 14.07
C VAL A 597 -5.64 -37.08 13.10
N GLN A 598 -6.17 -36.37 12.10
CA GLN A 598 -7.03 -36.96 11.08
C GLN A 598 -7.03 -36.13 9.79
N ILE A 599 -7.09 -36.80 8.64
CA ILE A 599 -7.38 -36.20 7.34
C ILE A 599 -8.68 -36.82 6.83
N ILE A 600 -9.70 -36.00 6.63
CA ILE A 600 -11.00 -36.45 6.13
C ILE A 600 -10.95 -36.49 4.60
N ARG A 601 -11.27 -37.66 4.08
CA ARG A 601 -11.52 -37.88 2.66
C ARG A 601 -12.99 -38.25 2.47
N PRO A 602 -13.60 -37.87 1.33
CA PRO A 602 -14.92 -38.36 0.99
C PRO A 602 -14.88 -39.88 0.82
N ALA A 603 -16.00 -40.54 1.10
CA ALA A 603 -16.09 -42.01 1.01
C ALA A 603 -16.08 -42.52 -0.44
N SER A 604 -16.20 -41.62 -1.42
CA SER A 604 -16.15 -41.89 -2.86
C SER A 604 -14.96 -41.18 -3.50
N HIS A 605 -14.71 -41.39 -4.81
CA HIS A 605 -13.67 -40.68 -5.57
C HIS A 605 -14.00 -39.20 -5.86
N LYS A 606 -14.94 -38.60 -5.12
CA LYS A 606 -15.32 -37.19 -5.25
C LYS A 606 -14.25 -36.28 -4.64
N LEU A 607 -14.24 -35.01 -5.04
CA LEU A 607 -13.44 -33.99 -4.38
C LEU A 607 -14.27 -33.30 -3.29
N VAL A 608 -13.60 -32.85 -2.23
CA VAL A 608 -14.22 -32.02 -1.19
C VAL A 608 -13.92 -30.55 -1.42
N SER A 609 -14.89 -29.72 -1.06
CA SER A 609 -14.80 -28.27 -1.11
C SER A 609 -14.70 -27.70 0.31
N CYS A 610 -14.18 -26.48 0.44
CA CYS A 610 -13.97 -25.83 1.73
C CYS A 610 -15.25 -25.38 2.45
N HIS A 611 -16.40 -25.37 1.75
CA HIS A 611 -17.59 -24.69 2.27
C HIS A 611 -18.18 -25.36 3.51
N GLU A 612 -18.04 -26.67 3.65
CA GLU A 612 -18.50 -27.35 4.86
C GLU A 612 -17.47 -28.33 5.41
N PHE A 613 -17.24 -28.18 6.71
CA PHE A 613 -16.44 -29.08 7.53
C PHE A 613 -17.03 -29.03 8.93
N ARG A 614 -18.10 -29.78 9.20
CA ARG A 614 -18.81 -29.80 10.49
C ARG A 614 -18.65 -31.14 11.17
N VAL A 615 -17.94 -31.18 12.30
CA VAL A 615 -17.87 -32.34 13.18
C VAL A 615 -19.13 -32.35 14.03
N LEU A 616 -19.78 -33.50 14.07
CA LEU A 616 -21.01 -33.77 14.81
C LEU A 616 -20.67 -34.47 16.12
N ASP A 617 -21.53 -34.32 17.13
CA ASP A 617 -21.30 -34.85 18.48
C ASP A 617 -21.23 -36.39 18.53
N ASN A 618 -21.84 -37.06 17.55
CA ASN A 618 -21.79 -38.51 17.38
C ASN A 618 -20.46 -39.01 16.77
N GLY A 619 -19.51 -38.13 16.48
CA GLY A 619 -18.22 -38.47 15.88
C GLY A 619 -18.22 -38.57 14.36
N ASN A 620 -19.30 -38.18 13.68
CA ASN A 620 -19.37 -38.05 12.24
C ASN A 620 -18.95 -36.64 11.78
N VAL A 621 -18.75 -36.48 10.47
CA VAL A 621 -18.41 -35.19 9.84
C VAL A 621 -19.28 -34.96 8.61
N LEU A 622 -19.73 -33.72 8.44
CA LEU A 622 -20.35 -33.24 7.20
C LEU A 622 -19.32 -32.53 6.34
N VAL A 623 -19.23 -32.92 5.07
CA VAL A 623 -18.35 -32.31 4.06
C VAL A 623 -19.10 -32.09 2.74
N GLU A 624 -18.85 -30.97 2.08
CA GLU A 624 -19.41 -30.68 0.75
C GLU A 624 -18.61 -31.41 -0.34
N THR A 625 -19.32 -32.01 -1.30
CA THR A 625 -18.75 -32.79 -2.43
C THR A 625 -19.41 -32.39 -3.75
N PRO A 626 -19.08 -31.21 -4.33
CA PRO A 626 -19.61 -30.80 -5.62
C PRO A 626 -19.00 -31.62 -6.77
N ILE A 627 -19.81 -32.01 -7.75
CA ILE A 627 -19.36 -32.76 -8.93
C ILE A 627 -19.97 -32.20 -10.22
N ALA A 628 -19.12 -31.96 -11.22
CA ALA A 628 -19.56 -31.64 -12.57
C ALA A 628 -20.02 -32.93 -13.28
N VAL A 629 -21.26 -32.95 -13.76
CA VAL A 629 -21.84 -34.10 -14.45
C VAL A 629 -22.26 -33.71 -15.87
N PRO A 630 -22.01 -34.59 -16.86
CA PRO A 630 -22.56 -34.41 -18.18
C PRO A 630 -24.07 -34.63 -18.13
N THR A 631 -24.86 -33.70 -18.67
CA THR A 631 -26.32 -33.75 -18.65
C THR A 631 -26.87 -32.98 -19.84
N ASP A 632 -27.91 -33.51 -20.49
CA ASP A 632 -28.65 -32.78 -21.51
C ASP A 632 -29.39 -31.59 -20.88
N LEU A 633 -28.99 -30.38 -21.25
CA LEU A 633 -29.53 -29.13 -20.72
C LEU A 633 -30.63 -28.53 -21.60
N SER A 634 -31.03 -29.17 -22.70
CA SER A 634 -32.06 -28.67 -23.63
C SER A 634 -33.38 -28.35 -22.91
N ARG A 635 -33.76 -29.18 -21.93
CA ARG A 635 -34.95 -28.97 -21.06
C ARG A 635 -34.94 -27.67 -20.24
N TRP A 636 -33.77 -27.04 -20.07
CA TRP A 636 -33.60 -25.77 -19.37
C TRP A 636 -33.14 -24.64 -20.30
N GLY A 637 -33.31 -24.81 -21.62
CA GLY A 637 -32.94 -23.82 -22.63
C GLY A 637 -31.47 -23.85 -23.05
N GLY A 638 -30.75 -24.94 -22.78
CA GLY A 638 -29.37 -25.12 -23.22
C GLY A 638 -29.24 -25.26 -24.74
N GLN A 639 -28.21 -24.62 -25.30
CA GLN A 639 -27.85 -24.68 -26.72
C GLN A 639 -26.96 -25.89 -27.01
N GLU A 640 -26.75 -26.17 -28.30
CA GLU A 640 -25.85 -27.23 -28.75
C GLU A 640 -24.44 -27.07 -28.16
N GLY A 641 -23.94 -28.16 -27.57
CA GLY A 641 -22.65 -28.23 -26.89
C GLY A 641 -22.67 -27.77 -25.42
N GLN A 642 -23.79 -27.30 -24.88
CA GLN A 642 -23.94 -27.01 -23.45
C GLN A 642 -24.46 -28.24 -22.70
N ASN A 643 -23.53 -29.05 -22.19
CA ASN A 643 -23.84 -30.39 -21.67
C ASN A 643 -23.31 -30.63 -20.24
N TRP A 644 -22.95 -29.60 -19.48
CA TRP A 644 -22.31 -29.76 -18.17
C TRP A 644 -23.00 -28.97 -17.07
N ILE A 645 -23.37 -29.63 -15.97
CA ILE A 645 -24.00 -29.02 -14.79
C ILE A 645 -23.30 -29.48 -13.51
N VAL A 646 -23.24 -28.64 -12.49
CA VAL A 646 -22.70 -29.01 -11.17
C VAL A 646 -23.80 -29.60 -10.31
N SER A 647 -23.74 -30.90 -10.05
CA SER A 647 -24.50 -31.54 -8.98
C SER A 647 -23.82 -31.21 -7.65
N ASN A 648 -24.44 -30.34 -6.86
CA ASN A 648 -23.91 -29.95 -5.57
C ASN A 648 -24.42 -30.97 -4.53
N GLY A 649 -23.50 -31.58 -3.79
CA GLY A 649 -23.83 -32.59 -2.81
C GLY A 649 -23.03 -32.46 -1.52
N PHE A 650 -23.39 -33.26 -0.53
CA PHE A 650 -22.62 -33.40 0.71
C PHE A 650 -22.66 -34.84 1.20
N GLN A 651 -21.70 -35.19 2.04
CA GLN A 651 -21.62 -36.49 2.70
C GLN A 651 -21.59 -36.32 4.22
N GLU A 652 -22.26 -37.23 4.93
CA GLU A 652 -21.97 -37.54 6.33
C GLU A 652 -21.08 -38.77 6.41
N ILE A 653 -19.94 -38.64 7.06
CA ILE A 653 -18.91 -39.67 7.11
C ILE A 653 -18.55 -39.93 8.56
N ASN A 654 -18.38 -41.19 8.95
CA ASN A 654 -17.78 -41.50 10.24
C ASN A 654 -16.29 -41.15 10.23
N ILE A 655 -15.86 -40.26 11.13
CA ILE A 655 -14.47 -39.74 11.14
C ILE A 655 -13.45 -40.87 11.34
N LYS A 656 -13.78 -41.88 12.16
CA LYS A 656 -12.85 -42.94 12.56
C LYS A 656 -12.76 -44.06 11.53
N THR A 657 -13.90 -44.51 11.00
CA THR A 657 -13.94 -45.64 10.07
C THR A 657 -13.84 -45.22 8.62
N GLY A 658 -14.23 -43.97 8.30
CA GLY A 658 -14.36 -43.49 6.93
C GLY A 658 -15.66 -43.92 6.25
N ASP A 659 -16.57 -44.58 6.98
CA ASP A 659 -17.81 -45.09 6.42
C ASP A 659 -18.74 -43.96 5.98
N LEU A 660 -19.33 -44.11 4.80
CA LEU A 660 -20.40 -43.24 4.32
C LEU A 660 -21.68 -43.54 5.12
N ILE A 661 -22.18 -42.54 5.84
CA ILE A 661 -23.43 -42.63 6.59
C ILE A 661 -24.60 -42.14 5.73
N PHE A 662 -24.39 -41.05 5.00
CA PHE A 662 -25.39 -40.44 4.14
C PHE A 662 -24.74 -39.66 3.01
N GLU A 663 -25.32 -39.69 1.82
CA GLU A 663 -24.95 -38.84 0.69
C GLU A 663 -26.20 -38.24 0.08
N TRP A 664 -26.11 -36.96 -0.29
CA TRP A 664 -27.18 -36.26 -0.98
C TRP A 664 -26.64 -35.48 -2.17
N CYS A 665 -27.35 -35.52 -3.28
CA CYS A 665 -27.02 -34.78 -4.51
C CYS A 665 -28.20 -33.93 -4.95
N SER A 666 -27.94 -32.67 -5.30
CA SER A 666 -29.01 -31.72 -5.59
C SER A 666 -29.86 -32.08 -6.81
N LEU A 667 -29.29 -32.71 -7.83
CA LEU A 667 -30.02 -33.04 -9.07
C LEU A 667 -31.11 -34.10 -8.88
N ASP A 668 -31.06 -34.87 -7.79
CA ASP A 668 -32.06 -35.91 -7.51
C ASP A 668 -33.37 -35.32 -6.94
N TYR A 669 -33.29 -34.11 -6.36
CA TYR A 669 -34.40 -33.52 -5.59
C TYR A 669 -34.75 -32.08 -5.99
N ILE A 670 -33.86 -31.35 -6.64
CA ILE A 670 -33.99 -29.93 -6.94
C ILE A 670 -33.95 -29.69 -8.44
N ASP A 671 -34.99 -29.03 -8.97
CA ASP A 671 -35.08 -28.65 -10.38
C ASP A 671 -34.21 -27.41 -10.68
N PRO A 672 -33.17 -27.50 -11.52
CA PRO A 672 -32.32 -26.36 -11.89
C PRO A 672 -33.02 -25.13 -12.44
N LYS A 673 -34.24 -25.26 -12.99
CA LYS A 673 -34.95 -24.12 -13.59
C LYS A 673 -35.27 -22.98 -12.61
N TYR A 674 -35.35 -23.27 -11.31
CA TYR A 674 -35.63 -22.25 -10.29
C TYR A 674 -34.37 -21.62 -9.69
N SER A 675 -33.19 -21.90 -10.27
CA SER A 675 -31.94 -21.25 -9.90
C SER A 675 -32.02 -19.73 -10.12
N ALA A 676 -31.53 -18.96 -9.17
CA ALA A 676 -31.34 -17.51 -9.34
C ALA A 676 -30.14 -17.16 -10.25
N PHE A 677 -29.33 -18.16 -10.59
CA PHE A 677 -28.24 -18.08 -11.55
C PHE A 677 -28.63 -18.88 -12.79
N PRO A 678 -29.16 -18.25 -13.84
CA PRO A 678 -29.58 -18.96 -15.05
C PRO A 678 -28.37 -19.49 -15.84
N LEU A 679 -28.64 -20.39 -16.77
CA LEU A 679 -27.64 -20.91 -17.70
C LEU A 679 -27.07 -19.77 -18.56
N ALA A 680 -25.74 -19.61 -18.54
CA ALA A 680 -25.06 -18.55 -19.31
C ALA A 680 -24.75 -19.01 -20.74
N GLU A 681 -24.91 -18.12 -21.74
CA GLU A 681 -24.57 -18.44 -23.13
C GLU A 681 -23.05 -18.46 -23.42
N LYS A 682 -22.30 -17.57 -22.76
CA LYS A 682 -20.85 -17.35 -22.93
C LYS A 682 -20.21 -16.97 -21.59
N GLY A 683 -18.89 -17.07 -21.51
CA GLY A 683 -18.13 -16.75 -20.29
C GLY A 683 -18.14 -17.88 -19.27
N ALA A 684 -17.81 -17.59 -18.01
CA ALA A 684 -17.76 -18.60 -16.97
C ALA A 684 -19.13 -19.26 -16.75
N PHE A 685 -19.13 -20.55 -16.43
CA PHE A 685 -20.35 -21.34 -16.19
C PHE A 685 -21.26 -21.54 -17.42
N ASN A 686 -20.70 -21.41 -18.63
CA ASN A 686 -21.42 -21.59 -19.91
C ASN A 686 -21.79 -23.04 -20.26
N SER A 687 -21.42 -24.01 -19.42
CA SER A 687 -21.74 -25.44 -19.56
C SER A 687 -21.15 -26.17 -20.77
N ARG A 688 -20.18 -25.60 -21.48
CA ARG A 688 -19.56 -26.24 -22.65
C ARG A 688 -18.47 -27.26 -22.31
N ASN A 689 -17.97 -27.24 -21.08
CA ASN A 689 -17.01 -28.20 -20.55
C ASN A 689 -17.21 -28.37 -19.02
N SER A 690 -16.54 -29.34 -18.40
CA SER A 690 -16.69 -29.65 -16.97
C SER A 690 -16.20 -28.52 -16.05
N THR A 691 -15.20 -27.76 -16.46
CA THR A 691 -14.71 -26.56 -15.74
C THR A 691 -15.78 -25.47 -15.75
N ASP A 692 -16.45 -25.27 -16.87
CA ASP A 692 -17.53 -24.30 -17.07
C ASP A 692 -18.93 -24.85 -16.75
N ALA A 693 -19.05 -25.97 -16.03
CA ALA A 693 -20.36 -26.55 -15.72
C ALA A 693 -21.30 -25.54 -15.00
N TRP A 694 -22.59 -25.51 -15.37
CA TRP A 694 -23.58 -24.61 -14.76
C TRP A 694 -23.72 -24.86 -13.27
N ASN A 695 -23.40 -23.85 -12.46
CA ASN A 695 -23.43 -23.93 -11.00
C ASN A 695 -24.77 -23.40 -10.46
N TYR A 696 -25.85 -24.17 -10.63
CA TYR A 696 -27.22 -23.71 -10.35
C TYR A 696 -27.59 -23.67 -8.84
N PHE A 697 -27.00 -24.54 -8.00
CA PHE A 697 -27.42 -24.71 -6.60
C PHE A 697 -26.46 -24.08 -5.59
N HIS A 698 -25.17 -24.46 -5.66
CA HIS A 698 -24.05 -24.01 -4.83
C HIS A 698 -24.28 -24.03 -3.31
N ILE A 699 -23.77 -25.05 -2.64
CA ILE A 699 -23.90 -25.22 -1.18
C ILE A 699 -22.85 -24.40 -0.45
N ASN A 700 -23.27 -23.58 0.50
CA ASN A 700 -22.36 -22.81 1.34
C ASN A 700 -22.22 -23.35 2.77
N SER A 701 -23.23 -24.08 3.25
CA SER A 701 -23.23 -24.71 4.57
C SER A 701 -24.24 -25.84 4.64
N VAL A 702 -23.89 -26.85 5.44
CA VAL A 702 -24.76 -27.96 5.82
C VAL A 702 -24.69 -28.16 7.34
N ASP A 703 -25.84 -28.33 7.98
CA ASP A 703 -25.93 -28.64 9.41
C ASP A 703 -26.93 -29.77 9.64
N LYS A 704 -26.88 -30.43 10.80
CA LYS A 704 -27.77 -31.55 11.15
C LYS A 704 -28.54 -31.22 12.42
N ASP A 705 -29.85 -31.48 12.43
CA ASP A 705 -30.67 -31.32 13.63
C ASP A 705 -30.65 -32.57 14.53
N ASP A 706 -31.26 -32.43 15.69
CA ASP A 706 -31.46 -33.48 16.70
C ASP A 706 -32.41 -34.62 16.26
N GLN A 707 -33.14 -34.46 15.16
CA GLN A 707 -33.96 -35.51 14.52
C GLN A 707 -33.19 -36.25 13.43
N GLY A 708 -31.97 -35.81 13.13
CA GLY A 708 -31.13 -36.38 12.09
C GLY A 708 -31.39 -35.83 10.69
N ASN A 709 -32.20 -34.78 10.53
CA ASN A 709 -32.45 -34.10 9.27
C ASN A 709 -31.37 -33.05 8.99
N TYR A 710 -31.20 -32.68 7.72
CA TYR A 710 -30.16 -31.72 7.33
C TYR A 710 -30.73 -30.37 6.92
N LEU A 711 -29.97 -29.31 7.18
CA LEU A 711 -30.23 -27.95 6.75
C LEU A 711 -29.15 -27.52 5.77
N ILE A 712 -29.56 -27.05 4.60
CA ILE A 712 -28.65 -26.70 3.50
C ILE A 712 -28.86 -25.24 3.10
N SER A 713 -27.78 -24.47 3.05
CA SER A 713 -27.76 -23.12 2.50
C SER A 713 -27.35 -23.15 1.02
N ALA A 714 -28.30 -22.91 0.11
CA ALA A 714 -28.06 -22.92 -1.34
C ALA A 714 -27.97 -21.48 -1.89
N ARG A 715 -26.74 -21.00 -2.12
CA ARG A 715 -26.47 -19.60 -2.49
C ARG A 715 -27.10 -19.23 -3.81
N ASN A 716 -26.92 -20.07 -4.83
CA ASN A 716 -27.33 -19.75 -6.19
C ASN A 716 -28.83 -20.00 -6.40
N TYR A 717 -29.47 -20.70 -5.47
CA TYR A 717 -30.91 -20.84 -5.37
C TYR A 717 -31.57 -19.74 -4.50
N ARG A 718 -30.78 -18.96 -3.74
CA ARG A 718 -31.24 -17.97 -2.75
C ARG A 718 -32.20 -18.52 -1.68
N ALA A 719 -32.10 -19.82 -1.39
CA ALA A 719 -32.96 -20.53 -0.47
C ALA A 719 -32.19 -21.35 0.57
N ILE A 720 -32.87 -21.65 1.68
CA ILE A 720 -32.45 -22.63 2.69
C ILE A 720 -33.40 -23.82 2.61
N PHE A 721 -32.85 -25.02 2.60
CA PHE A 721 -33.62 -26.27 2.52
C PHE A 721 -33.46 -27.06 3.80
N LYS A 722 -34.57 -27.59 4.33
CA LYS A 722 -34.51 -28.71 5.26
C LYS A 722 -34.82 -29.99 4.51
N ILE A 723 -33.97 -30.99 4.67
CA ILE A 723 -34.10 -32.28 3.99
C ILE A 723 -34.20 -33.42 5.00
N ASP A 724 -34.99 -34.42 4.66
CA ASP A 724 -35.16 -35.63 5.44
C ASP A 724 -33.86 -36.44 5.46
N GLY A 725 -33.38 -36.76 6.66
CA GLY A 725 -32.10 -37.43 6.84
C GLY A 725 -32.06 -38.90 6.46
N LYS A 726 -33.20 -39.50 6.09
CA LYS A 726 -33.31 -40.90 5.66
C LYS A 726 -33.61 -41.00 4.17
N THR A 727 -34.51 -40.16 3.67
CA THR A 727 -34.99 -40.24 2.27
C THR A 727 -34.41 -39.16 1.36
N GLY A 728 -33.72 -38.15 1.90
CA GLY A 728 -33.18 -37.02 1.13
C GLY A 728 -34.21 -36.05 0.56
N ARG A 729 -35.51 -36.29 0.83
CA ARG A 729 -36.61 -35.46 0.31
C ARG A 729 -36.61 -34.10 1.00
N ILE A 730 -37.02 -33.07 0.26
CA ILE A 730 -37.20 -31.73 0.82
C ILE A 730 -38.39 -31.75 1.78
N ILE A 731 -38.17 -31.37 3.05
CA ILE A 731 -39.21 -31.20 4.05
C ILE A 731 -39.84 -29.81 3.88
N TRP A 732 -38.99 -28.79 3.77
CA TRP A 732 -39.41 -27.42 3.47
C TRP A 732 -38.27 -26.60 2.85
N GLN A 733 -38.65 -25.51 2.21
CA GLN A 733 -37.81 -24.47 1.63
C GLN A 733 -38.16 -23.11 2.23
N LEU A 734 -37.13 -22.39 2.68
CA LEU A 734 -37.21 -21.00 3.14
C LEU A 734 -36.52 -20.08 2.13
N GLY A 735 -37.29 -19.20 1.50
CA GLY A 735 -36.81 -18.27 0.47
C GLY A 735 -36.62 -18.92 -0.89
N GLY A 736 -36.07 -18.16 -1.84
CA GLY A 736 -35.90 -18.58 -3.23
C GLY A 736 -36.67 -17.69 -4.21
N VAL A 737 -36.21 -17.64 -5.46
CA VAL A 737 -36.78 -16.75 -6.50
C VAL A 737 -38.22 -17.11 -6.86
N HIS A 738 -38.60 -18.37 -6.67
CA HIS A 738 -39.87 -18.93 -7.17
C HIS A 738 -40.81 -19.45 -6.09
N GLY A 739 -40.54 -19.19 -4.81
CA GLY A 739 -41.43 -19.57 -3.72
C GLY A 739 -40.70 -19.86 -2.41
N SER A 740 -41.47 -19.91 -1.32
CA SER A 740 -41.03 -20.23 0.04
C SER A 740 -42.23 -20.87 0.74
N ASP A 741 -42.01 -21.91 1.54
CA ASP A 741 -43.06 -22.52 2.37
C ASP A 741 -43.45 -21.63 3.56
N PHE A 742 -42.69 -20.55 3.78
CA PHE A 742 -42.92 -19.56 4.82
C PHE A 742 -43.14 -18.17 4.23
N ILE A 743 -43.99 -17.38 4.89
CA ILE A 743 -44.17 -15.97 4.59
C ILE A 743 -42.93 -15.21 5.09
N ILE A 744 -42.14 -14.67 4.16
CA ILE A 744 -40.94 -13.90 4.47
C ILE A 744 -41.25 -12.41 4.30
N PRO A 745 -41.09 -11.59 5.36
CA PRO A 745 -41.19 -10.13 5.22
C PRO A 745 -40.16 -9.61 4.21
N LYS A 746 -40.53 -8.63 3.38
CA LYS A 746 -39.60 -8.03 2.38
C LYS A 746 -38.26 -7.59 2.95
N SER A 747 -38.21 -7.18 4.22
CA SER A 747 -36.97 -6.79 4.91
C SER A 747 -35.99 -7.95 5.18
N LEU A 748 -36.43 -9.20 4.98
CA LEU A 748 -35.69 -10.43 5.26
C LEU A 748 -35.48 -11.29 4.00
N GLU A 749 -35.77 -10.78 2.80
CA GLU A 749 -35.51 -11.50 1.56
C GLU A 749 -34.01 -11.85 1.44
N SER A 750 -33.74 -13.15 1.31
CA SER A 750 -32.40 -13.71 1.18
C SER A 750 -31.75 -13.31 -0.15
N THR A 751 -30.50 -12.87 -0.09
CA THR A 751 -29.73 -12.50 -1.29
C THR A 751 -28.64 -13.52 -1.61
N TYR A 752 -27.70 -13.73 -0.68
CA TYR A 752 -26.56 -14.65 -0.83
C TYR A 752 -26.16 -15.25 0.53
N GLN A 753 -27.06 -16.02 1.14
CA GLN A 753 -26.88 -16.65 2.44
C GLN A 753 -25.76 -17.71 2.42
N HIS A 754 -24.98 -17.78 3.52
CA HIS A 754 -23.65 -18.40 3.49
C HIS A 754 -23.30 -19.31 4.68
N ASP A 755 -24.05 -19.25 5.79
CA ASP A 755 -23.76 -20.02 7.01
C ASP A 755 -25.05 -20.27 7.81
N ALA A 756 -25.95 -21.09 7.28
CA ALA A 756 -27.19 -21.47 7.95
C ALA A 756 -26.92 -22.58 8.98
N ARG A 757 -27.35 -22.37 10.22
CA ARG A 757 -27.12 -23.30 11.34
C ARG A 757 -28.38 -23.50 12.16
N PHE A 758 -28.57 -24.72 12.67
CA PHE A 758 -29.55 -24.97 13.71
C PHE A 758 -29.07 -24.34 15.02
N GLN A 759 -29.96 -23.63 15.72
CA GLN A 759 -29.65 -23.00 17.01
C GLN A 759 -30.32 -23.75 18.16
N SER A 760 -31.62 -24.00 18.04
CA SER A 760 -32.43 -24.76 19.00
C SER A 760 -33.82 -25.03 18.41
N ARG A 761 -34.49 -26.08 18.87
CA ARG A 761 -35.92 -26.30 18.60
C ARG A 761 -36.76 -25.78 19.79
N ALA A 762 -37.79 -24.99 19.51
CA ALA A 762 -38.77 -24.62 20.53
C ALA A 762 -39.59 -25.87 20.91
N ARG A 763 -39.80 -26.12 22.21
CA ARG A 763 -40.50 -27.32 22.70
C ARG A 763 -41.96 -27.45 22.25
N THR A 764 -42.56 -26.41 21.63
CA THR A 764 -44.01 -26.34 21.40
C THR A 764 -44.45 -25.85 20.02
N GLN A 765 -43.56 -25.62 19.04
CA GLN A 765 -43.95 -25.24 17.68
C GLN A 765 -42.82 -25.51 16.67
N ASP A 766 -43.13 -26.22 15.57
CA ASP A 766 -42.27 -26.42 14.40
C ASP A 766 -42.16 -25.15 13.52
N GLN A 767 -42.20 -23.96 14.12
CA GLN A 767 -41.97 -22.72 13.40
C GLN A 767 -40.48 -22.34 13.46
N PRO A 768 -39.83 -22.06 12.31
CA PRO A 768 -38.46 -21.57 12.30
C PRO A 768 -38.41 -20.21 13.02
N VAL A 769 -37.63 -20.14 14.09
CA VAL A 769 -37.33 -18.87 14.76
C VAL A 769 -36.37 -18.09 13.86
N LEU A 770 -36.84 -17.02 13.24
CA LEU A 770 -36.01 -16.16 12.40
C LEU A 770 -34.86 -15.55 13.23
N PRO A 771 -33.60 -15.61 12.76
CA PRO A 771 -32.46 -15.09 13.51
C PRO A 771 -32.53 -13.56 13.62
N ARG A 772 -32.09 -13.01 14.76
CA ARG A 772 -31.93 -11.56 14.95
C ARG A 772 -30.95 -11.00 13.91
N THR A 773 -31.36 -9.91 13.27
CA THR A 773 -30.54 -9.17 12.29
C THR A 773 -29.62 -8.19 13.00
N HIS A 774 -28.31 -8.28 12.77
CA HIS A 774 -27.33 -7.31 13.24
C HIS A 774 -26.90 -6.43 12.06
N ARG A 775 -26.99 -5.10 12.21
CA ARG A 775 -26.50 -4.15 11.19
C ARG A 775 -25.00 -3.97 11.34
N ALA A 776 -24.28 -4.02 10.22
CA ALA A 776 -22.85 -3.83 10.21
C ALA A 776 -22.44 -2.39 10.58
N ALA A 777 -21.23 -2.19 11.09
CA ALA A 777 -20.63 -0.86 11.17
C ALA A 777 -20.32 -0.35 9.76
N GLY A 778 -21.03 0.68 9.30
CA GLY A 778 -20.78 1.31 8.00
C GLY A 778 -21.22 0.47 6.78
N PRO A 779 -20.65 0.73 5.58
CA PRO A 779 -21.17 0.23 4.31
C PRO A 779 -20.81 -1.25 3.99
N LEU A 780 -20.88 -2.16 4.97
CA LEU A 780 -20.53 -3.59 4.82
C LEU A 780 -21.70 -4.47 4.31
N TYR A 781 -22.74 -3.85 3.74
CA TYR A 781 -24.07 -4.49 3.58
C TYR A 781 -24.16 -5.54 2.45
N ARG A 782 -23.22 -5.58 1.49
CA ARG A 782 -23.32 -6.39 0.25
C ARG A 782 -22.05 -7.16 -0.11
N ARG A 783 -21.70 -8.20 0.67
CA ARG A 783 -20.43 -8.95 0.51
C ARG A 783 -20.59 -10.45 0.79
N SER A 784 -19.83 -11.27 0.04
CA SER A 784 -19.84 -12.75 0.14
C SER A 784 -18.98 -13.27 1.31
N PHE A 785 -19.03 -14.58 1.60
CA PHE A 785 -18.20 -15.28 2.61
C PHE A 785 -18.43 -14.88 4.09
N ARG A 786 -19.67 -14.61 4.48
CA ARG A 786 -19.99 -14.18 5.86
C ARG A 786 -20.38 -15.37 6.74
N ASN A 787 -19.93 -15.38 8.00
CA ASN A 787 -20.37 -16.36 9.01
C ASN A 787 -20.68 -15.68 10.35
N LYS A 788 -21.52 -16.35 11.15
CA LYS A 788 -21.96 -15.89 12.47
C LYS A 788 -21.62 -16.94 13.53
N ASN A 789 -20.87 -16.54 14.55
CA ASN A 789 -20.55 -17.35 15.71
C ASN A 789 -21.26 -16.77 16.95
N VAL A 790 -22.15 -17.55 17.57
CA VAL A 790 -22.81 -17.17 18.83
C VAL A 790 -21.94 -17.63 19.99
N LEU A 791 -21.49 -16.68 20.80
CA LEU A 791 -20.50 -16.89 21.85
C LEU A 791 -21.13 -17.38 23.17
N PRO A 792 -20.35 -17.93 24.13
CA PRO A 792 -20.86 -18.41 25.42
C PRO A 792 -21.67 -17.37 26.20
N ASN A 793 -21.19 -16.11 26.28
CA ASN A 793 -21.92 -14.99 26.86
C ASN A 793 -23.15 -14.51 26.04
N LYS A 794 -23.41 -15.18 24.90
CA LYS A 794 -24.42 -14.90 23.88
C LYS A 794 -24.20 -13.62 23.07
N ASN A 795 -22.99 -13.06 23.13
CA ASN A 795 -22.55 -12.10 22.11
C ASN A 795 -22.50 -12.80 20.75
N VAL A 796 -22.44 -11.99 19.71
CA VAL A 796 -22.41 -12.46 18.33
C VAL A 796 -21.14 -11.98 17.67
N PHE A 797 -20.26 -12.91 17.32
CA PHE A 797 -19.08 -12.63 16.52
C PHE A 797 -19.39 -12.86 15.04
N VAL A 798 -19.11 -11.88 14.20
CA VAL A 798 -19.40 -11.89 12.75
C VAL A 798 -18.10 -11.69 12.00
N ASN A 799 -17.81 -12.58 11.05
CA ASN A 799 -16.82 -12.34 10.01
C ASN A 799 -17.50 -11.79 8.76
N TRP A 800 -16.95 -10.70 8.24
CA TRP A 800 -17.46 -10.00 7.08
C TRP A 800 -16.81 -10.44 5.76
N GLY A 801 -16.18 -11.62 5.72
CA GLY A 801 -15.84 -12.30 4.47
C GLY A 801 -14.95 -11.49 3.55
N GLU A 802 -15.53 -11.11 2.41
CA GLU A 802 -14.96 -10.23 1.40
C GLU A 802 -14.63 -8.82 1.91
N ALA A 803 -15.17 -8.40 3.07
CA ALA A 803 -14.83 -7.13 3.68
C ALA A 803 -13.50 -7.14 4.44
N GLY A 804 -12.93 -8.33 4.68
CA GLY A 804 -11.72 -8.46 5.49
C GLY A 804 -11.92 -7.85 6.87
N ALA A 805 -13.05 -8.09 7.53
CA ALA A 805 -13.36 -7.49 8.82
C ALA A 805 -14.05 -8.48 9.75
N ILE A 806 -13.90 -8.26 11.06
CA ILE A 806 -14.55 -9.03 12.12
C ILE A 806 -15.20 -8.07 13.12
N THR A 807 -16.34 -8.47 13.69
CA THR A 807 -17.07 -7.66 14.68
C THR A 807 -17.70 -8.55 15.74
N GLU A 808 -17.58 -8.17 17.01
CA GLU A 808 -18.39 -8.73 18.09
C GLU A 808 -19.49 -7.75 18.50
N PHE A 809 -20.72 -8.25 18.57
CA PHE A 809 -21.89 -7.52 19.00
C PHE A 809 -22.41 -8.07 20.33
N ALA A 810 -22.85 -7.19 21.21
CA ALA A 810 -23.69 -7.54 22.33
C ALA A 810 -25.07 -8.05 21.88
N LYS A 811 -25.83 -8.61 22.81
CA LYS A 811 -27.20 -9.14 22.58
C LYS A 811 -28.18 -8.10 22.01
N ASP A 812 -27.98 -6.82 22.33
CA ASP A 812 -28.80 -5.68 21.90
C ASP A 812 -28.30 -5.03 20.60
N GLY A 813 -27.16 -5.50 20.06
CA GLY A 813 -26.55 -4.96 18.85
C GLY A 813 -25.47 -3.90 19.08
N GLU A 814 -25.10 -3.57 20.34
CA GLU A 814 -23.92 -2.74 20.65
C GLU A 814 -22.66 -3.39 20.07
N ILE A 815 -21.82 -2.63 19.38
CA ILE A 815 -20.52 -3.12 18.91
C ILE A 815 -19.54 -3.12 20.07
N LEU A 816 -19.02 -4.30 20.41
CA LEU A 816 -18.10 -4.51 21.52
C LEU A 816 -16.64 -4.60 21.06
N PHE A 817 -16.43 -5.18 19.87
CA PHE A 817 -15.12 -5.34 19.25
C PHE A 817 -15.26 -5.22 17.73
N HIS A 818 -14.31 -4.57 17.06
CA HIS A 818 -14.28 -4.49 15.61
C HIS A 818 -12.84 -4.34 15.11
N ALA A 819 -12.51 -5.07 14.05
CA ALA A 819 -11.21 -5.04 13.43
C ALA A 819 -11.27 -5.31 11.92
N TYR A 820 -10.28 -4.77 11.20
CA TYR A 820 -10.00 -5.04 9.78
C TYR A 820 -8.72 -5.87 9.64
N LEU A 821 -8.73 -6.79 8.68
CA LEU A 821 -7.59 -7.55 8.17
C LEU A 821 -6.96 -6.70 7.08
N ASP A 822 -5.96 -5.90 7.42
CA ASP A 822 -5.09 -5.14 6.50
C ASP A 822 -5.77 -4.62 5.20
N SER A 823 -6.92 -3.96 5.37
CA SER A 823 -7.81 -3.64 4.24
C SER A 823 -8.44 -2.26 4.30
N GLU A 824 -7.77 -1.30 4.95
CA GLU A 824 -8.27 0.08 4.98
C GLU A 824 -7.68 1.01 3.90
N PRO A 825 -8.52 1.87 3.28
CA PRO A 825 -9.96 2.01 3.48
C PRO A 825 -10.74 1.39 2.31
N ALA A 826 -10.85 0.07 2.26
CA ALA A 826 -11.94 -0.71 1.63
C ALA A 826 -11.46 -2.14 1.52
N GLY A 827 -12.19 -3.11 2.11
CA GLY A 827 -12.02 -4.58 2.01
C GLY A 827 -11.78 -5.13 0.60
N LYS A 828 -10.70 -4.75 -0.06
CA LYS A 828 -10.38 -5.06 -1.47
C LYS A 828 -9.06 -5.79 -1.57
N LEU A 829 -8.23 -5.71 -0.52
CA LEU A 829 -6.90 -6.32 -0.47
C LEU A 829 -6.97 -7.72 0.12
N VAL A 830 -7.35 -7.82 1.40
CA VAL A 830 -7.37 -9.09 2.14
C VAL A 830 -8.80 -9.51 2.48
N GLN A 831 -9.10 -10.80 2.33
CA GLN A 831 -10.38 -11.42 2.66
C GLN A 831 -10.16 -12.59 3.61
N SER A 832 -11.21 -13.05 4.29
CA SER A 832 -11.16 -14.34 4.98
C SER A 832 -12.49 -15.06 4.87
N TYR A 833 -12.43 -16.35 4.52
CA TYR A 833 -13.62 -17.14 4.20
C TYR A 833 -14.55 -17.29 5.41
N ARG A 834 -13.97 -17.59 6.59
CA ARG A 834 -14.67 -17.63 7.88
C ARG A 834 -13.73 -17.14 8.99
N GLY A 835 -14.33 -16.55 10.01
CA GLY A 835 -13.64 -16.12 11.23
C GLY A 835 -14.44 -16.47 12.48
N PHE A 836 -13.74 -16.82 13.55
CA PHE A 836 -14.35 -17.27 14.80
C PHE A 836 -13.61 -16.74 16.03
N ARG A 837 -14.31 -16.72 17.17
CA ARG A 837 -13.71 -16.56 18.50
C ARG A 837 -13.93 -17.84 19.30
N PHE A 838 -12.86 -18.42 19.84
CA PHE A 838 -12.89 -19.59 20.71
C PHE A 838 -11.88 -19.46 21.84
N ASN A 839 -12.16 -20.09 22.98
CA ASN A 839 -11.11 -20.35 23.95
C ASN A 839 -10.25 -21.51 23.45
N TRP A 840 -8.94 -21.42 23.67
CA TRP A 840 -7.99 -22.42 23.18
C TRP A 840 -6.78 -22.49 24.10
N THR A 841 -6.45 -23.71 24.53
CA THR A 841 -5.21 -24.00 25.24
C THR A 841 -4.33 -24.77 24.27
N GLY A 842 -3.31 -24.09 23.75
CA GLY A 842 -2.35 -24.65 22.82
C GLY A 842 -1.04 -24.95 23.54
N SER A 843 -0.54 -26.17 23.37
CA SER A 843 0.81 -26.53 23.77
C SER A 843 1.64 -26.69 22.50
N ALA A 844 2.66 -25.88 22.30
CA ALA A 844 3.44 -25.93 21.07
C ALA A 844 4.13 -27.30 20.91
N SER A 845 4.09 -27.88 19.69
CA SER A 845 4.78 -29.14 19.35
C SER A 845 6.28 -28.98 19.14
N GLU A 846 6.73 -27.76 18.90
CA GLU A 846 8.10 -27.44 18.54
C GLU A 846 8.87 -26.94 19.76
N GLU A 847 10.20 -27.00 19.71
CA GLU A 847 11.03 -26.30 20.69
C GLU A 847 10.90 -24.78 20.52
N PRO A 848 10.88 -24.00 21.62
CA PRO A 848 10.84 -22.55 21.49
C PRO A 848 12.09 -21.99 20.80
N ALA A 849 11.88 -20.99 19.94
CA ALA A 849 12.92 -20.33 19.18
C ALA A 849 13.64 -19.29 20.04
N ILE A 850 14.96 -19.18 19.86
CA ILE A 850 15.82 -18.19 20.53
C ILE A 850 16.91 -17.68 19.60
N VAL A 851 17.24 -16.39 19.69
CA VAL A 851 18.49 -15.82 19.15
C VAL A 851 19.08 -14.83 20.16
N ALA A 852 20.40 -14.69 20.16
CA ALA A 852 21.12 -13.66 20.89
C ALA A 852 21.88 -12.78 19.88
N LEU A 853 21.54 -11.49 19.83
CA LEU A 853 22.07 -10.52 18.88
C LEU A 853 22.93 -9.49 19.61
N LYS A 854 24.11 -9.18 19.05
CA LYS A 854 24.94 -8.08 19.52
C LYS A 854 24.40 -6.76 18.95
N GLY A 855 24.15 -5.77 19.80
CA GLY A 855 23.73 -4.43 19.36
C GLY A 855 24.78 -3.70 18.52
N ASP A 856 24.34 -2.82 17.63
CA ASP A 856 25.22 -2.09 16.72
C ASP A 856 26.02 -0.98 17.44
N THR A 857 27.35 -1.14 17.40
CA THR A 857 28.48 -0.21 17.59
C THR A 857 28.47 0.95 18.63
N ARG A 858 27.45 1.19 19.45
CA ARG A 858 27.48 2.21 20.54
C ARG A 858 27.15 1.70 21.93
N GLU A 859 26.30 0.70 22.04
CA GLU A 859 26.00 0.03 23.31
C GLU A 859 26.52 -1.39 23.21
N SER A 860 27.49 -1.76 24.04
CA SER A 860 28.01 -3.12 24.08
C SER A 860 27.00 -4.06 24.77
N ALA A 861 25.75 -4.08 24.31
CA ALA A 861 24.66 -4.86 24.88
C ALA A 861 24.30 -6.06 23.98
N ILE A 862 23.83 -7.14 24.60
CA ILE A 862 23.30 -8.31 23.90
C ILE A 862 21.78 -8.35 24.11
N PHE A 863 21.03 -8.51 23.02
CA PHE A 863 19.59 -8.68 23.05
C PHE A 863 19.24 -10.15 22.77
N ILE A 864 18.56 -10.79 23.71
CA ILE A 864 18.07 -12.15 23.57
C ILE A 864 16.58 -12.11 23.25
N HIS A 865 16.19 -12.73 22.16
CA HIS A 865 14.80 -12.78 21.69
C HIS A 865 14.31 -14.22 21.70
N VAL A 866 13.10 -14.44 22.23
CA VAL A 866 12.46 -15.77 22.31
C VAL A 866 11.01 -15.72 21.85
N SER A 867 10.57 -16.78 21.18
CA SER A 867 9.18 -16.95 20.73
C SER A 867 8.79 -18.43 20.69
N TRP A 868 7.50 -18.74 20.88
CA TRP A 868 7.01 -20.12 20.88
C TRP A 868 5.67 -20.23 20.15
N ASN A 869 5.71 -20.74 18.91
CA ASN A 869 4.54 -20.79 18.04
C ASN A 869 3.45 -21.73 18.57
N GLY A 870 2.29 -21.17 18.88
CA GLY A 870 1.11 -21.89 19.36
C GLY A 870 1.02 -22.08 20.86
N ASP A 871 2.04 -21.69 21.63
CA ASP A 871 1.98 -21.76 23.08
C ASP A 871 1.06 -20.66 23.65
N THR A 872 0.10 -21.07 24.48
CA THR A 872 -0.82 -20.16 25.19
C THR A 872 -0.52 -20.01 26.67
N GLU A 873 0.32 -20.88 27.24
CA GLU A 873 0.47 -21.05 28.69
C GLU A 873 1.68 -20.32 29.30
N THR A 874 2.68 -19.94 28.50
CA THR A 874 3.85 -19.21 29.02
C THR A 874 3.45 -17.83 29.54
N ASP A 875 3.65 -17.59 30.84
CA ASP A 875 3.50 -16.27 31.48
C ASP A 875 4.82 -15.50 31.48
N THR A 876 5.92 -16.19 31.79
CA THR A 876 7.23 -15.56 32.00
C THR A 876 8.35 -16.38 31.37
N TRP A 877 9.29 -15.69 30.72
CA TRP A 877 10.54 -16.27 30.22
C TRP A 877 11.65 -16.02 31.24
N ARG A 878 12.42 -17.06 31.58
CA ARG A 878 13.64 -16.95 32.38
C ARG A 878 14.85 -17.20 31.50
N PHE A 879 15.81 -16.28 31.54
CA PHE A 879 16.98 -16.29 30.65
C PHE A 879 18.23 -16.71 31.41
N TYR A 880 19.09 -17.46 30.72
CA TYR A 880 20.32 -18.03 31.28
C TYR A 880 21.50 -17.78 30.36
N SER A 881 22.69 -17.64 30.95
CA SER A 881 23.96 -17.85 30.27
C SER A 881 24.58 -19.18 30.70
N GLU A 882 25.21 -19.86 29.75
CA GLU A 882 25.98 -21.08 29.96
C GLU A 882 27.43 -20.80 29.54
N VAL A 883 28.37 -21.14 30.42
CA VAL A 883 29.82 -21.11 30.14
C VAL A 883 30.31 -22.55 30.14
N LYS A 884 30.80 -23.02 29.00
CA LYS A 884 31.38 -24.36 28.85
C LYS A 884 32.90 -24.25 28.80
N SER A 885 33.59 -24.77 29.81
CA SER A 885 35.02 -25.07 29.73
C SER A 885 35.24 -26.57 29.53
N SER A 886 36.45 -26.98 29.16
CA SER A 886 36.82 -28.39 28.94
C SER A 886 36.57 -29.32 30.14
N HIS A 887 36.35 -28.78 31.34
CA HIS A 887 36.17 -29.57 32.57
C HIS A 887 34.97 -29.14 33.45
N LEU A 888 34.24 -28.05 33.14
CA LEU A 888 33.05 -27.60 33.90
C LEU A 888 32.05 -26.84 33.01
N SER A 889 30.75 -27.14 33.16
CA SER A 889 29.66 -26.27 32.68
C SER A 889 29.03 -25.54 33.88
N SER A 890 29.00 -24.21 33.84
CA SER A 890 28.27 -23.39 34.82
C SER A 890 27.13 -22.63 34.14
N THR A 891 25.96 -22.67 34.77
CA THR A 891 24.76 -21.98 34.31
C THR A 891 24.43 -20.83 35.25
N HIS A 892 24.24 -19.63 34.71
CA HIS A 892 23.91 -18.42 35.47
C HIS A 892 22.56 -17.87 35.01
N VAL A 893 21.69 -17.55 35.96
CA VAL A 893 20.41 -16.86 35.67
C VAL A 893 20.71 -15.40 35.36
N LEU A 894 20.29 -14.95 34.18
CA LEU A 894 20.43 -13.55 33.77
C LEU A 894 19.25 -12.70 34.24
N GLY A 895 18.06 -13.29 34.31
CA GLY A 895 16.85 -12.61 34.75
C GLY A 895 15.59 -13.24 34.17
N HIS A 896 14.49 -12.53 34.29
CA HIS A 896 13.19 -12.93 33.76
C HIS A 896 12.49 -11.79 33.03
N SER A 897 11.68 -12.11 32.03
CA SER A 897 10.83 -11.14 31.32
C SER A 897 9.43 -11.72 31.15
N LYS A 898 8.41 -10.93 31.50
CA LYS A 898 7.01 -11.34 31.34
C LYS A 898 6.64 -11.36 29.86
N ARG A 899 6.02 -12.44 29.39
CA ARG A 899 5.51 -12.54 28.02
C ARG A 899 4.33 -11.58 27.86
N ARG A 900 4.49 -10.58 26.99
CA ARG A 900 3.44 -9.60 26.66
C ARG A 900 2.97 -9.71 25.21
N THR A 901 3.83 -10.25 24.36
CA THR A 901 3.65 -10.41 22.91
C THR A 901 4.14 -11.79 22.48
N PHE A 902 3.96 -12.14 21.21
CA PHE A 902 4.44 -13.37 20.59
C PHE A 902 5.94 -13.58 20.81
N GLU A 903 6.71 -12.52 20.57
CA GLU A 903 8.15 -12.48 20.81
C GLU A 903 8.44 -11.69 22.09
N THR A 904 9.33 -12.20 22.93
CA THR A 904 9.82 -11.53 24.14
C THR A 904 11.30 -11.22 23.97
N SER A 905 11.69 -9.98 24.23
CA SER A 905 13.10 -9.56 24.23
C SER A 905 13.62 -9.32 25.66
N PHE A 906 14.90 -9.60 25.86
CA PHE A 906 15.62 -9.40 27.10
C PHE A 906 17.00 -8.79 26.82
N LYS A 907 17.33 -7.70 27.51
CA LYS A 907 18.61 -6.97 27.34
C LYS A 907 19.61 -7.44 28.40
N VAL A 908 20.85 -7.69 27.98
CA VAL A 908 21.99 -7.98 28.86
C VAL A 908 22.96 -6.79 28.81
N ASP A 909 23.02 -6.00 29.88
CA ASP A 909 23.80 -4.76 29.94
C ASP A 909 25.27 -4.94 30.38
N ASN A 910 25.63 -6.05 31.03
CA ASN A 910 26.94 -6.19 31.69
C ASN A 910 27.82 -7.27 31.03
N LEU A 911 28.67 -6.86 30.08
CA LEU A 911 29.60 -7.72 29.33
C LEU A 911 30.79 -8.25 30.15
N ALA A 912 30.98 -7.79 31.40
CA ALA A 912 32.10 -8.23 32.24
C ALA A 912 32.08 -9.74 32.57
N ILE A 913 30.94 -10.41 32.35
CA ILE A 913 30.79 -11.88 32.49
C ILE A 913 31.30 -12.63 31.23
N LEU A 914 31.57 -11.93 30.13
CA LEU A 914 31.83 -12.50 28.79
C LEU A 914 33.26 -12.21 28.26
N THR A 915 34.16 -11.67 29.09
CA THR A 915 35.48 -11.17 28.67
C THR A 915 36.61 -12.20 28.64
N SER A 916 36.36 -13.48 28.94
CA SER A 916 37.31 -14.54 28.60
C SER A 916 36.80 -15.32 27.39
N ALA A 917 37.58 -15.30 26.32
CA ALA A 917 37.34 -15.96 25.06
C ALA A 917 36.83 -17.41 25.22
N ASP A 918 35.52 -17.61 25.04
CA ASP A 918 34.86 -18.72 24.33
C ASP A 918 33.33 -18.58 24.49
N SER A 919 32.65 -18.26 23.38
CA SER A 919 31.19 -18.23 23.15
C SER A 919 30.26 -18.18 24.37
N GLY A 920 29.84 -16.98 24.80
CA GLY A 920 28.68 -16.84 25.67
C GLY A 920 27.46 -17.52 25.03
N GLN A 921 27.02 -18.61 25.65
CA GLN A 921 25.90 -19.42 25.19
C GLN A 921 24.66 -19.05 26.00
N PHE A 922 23.52 -18.87 25.35
CA PHE A 922 22.27 -18.41 25.95
C PHE A 922 21.15 -19.40 25.72
N PHE A 923 20.30 -19.61 26.72
CA PHE A 923 19.03 -20.32 26.58
C PHE A 923 17.97 -19.68 27.47
N ALA A 924 16.70 -20.02 27.23
CA ALA A 924 15.59 -19.56 28.04
C ALA A 924 14.62 -20.70 28.39
N GLU A 925 13.95 -20.55 29.52
CA GLU A 925 12.89 -21.43 29.99
C GLU A 925 11.56 -20.66 29.98
N ALA A 926 10.53 -21.29 29.42
CA ALA A 926 9.15 -20.84 29.50
C ALA A 926 8.54 -21.31 30.82
N LEU A 927 7.97 -20.38 31.60
CA LEU A 927 7.33 -20.64 32.88
C LEU A 927 5.83 -20.32 32.79
N ASP A 928 5.01 -21.19 33.38
CA ASP A 928 3.59 -20.89 33.60
C ASP A 928 3.38 -19.85 34.72
N VAL A 929 2.11 -19.50 34.98
CA VAL A 929 1.70 -18.57 36.04
C VAL A 929 2.07 -19.02 37.46
N HIS A 930 2.38 -20.30 37.66
CA HIS A 930 2.81 -20.88 38.93
C HIS A 930 4.33 -21.08 39.02
N GLY A 931 5.08 -20.70 37.97
CA GLY A 931 6.53 -20.85 37.91
C GLY A 931 7.01 -22.24 37.50
N LYS A 932 6.13 -23.13 37.04
CA LYS A 932 6.50 -24.44 36.50
C LYS A 932 7.09 -24.28 35.10
N VAL A 933 8.20 -24.99 34.83
CA VAL A 933 8.82 -25.00 33.50
C VAL A 933 7.95 -25.78 32.52
N LEU A 934 7.53 -25.10 31.44
CA LEU A 934 6.73 -25.65 30.35
C LEU A 934 7.60 -26.17 29.21
N GLY A 935 8.71 -25.48 28.94
CA GLY A 935 9.63 -25.80 27.85
C GLY A 935 10.93 -25.03 27.96
N LYS A 936 11.96 -25.49 27.26
CA LYS A 936 13.29 -24.90 27.25
C LYS A 936 13.77 -24.75 25.82
N THR A 937 14.39 -23.62 25.50
CA THR A 937 14.99 -23.39 24.19
C THR A 937 16.28 -24.20 24.05
N ARG A 938 16.70 -24.47 22.83
CA ARG A 938 18.10 -24.85 22.57
C ARG A 938 19.07 -23.74 23.01
N THR A 939 20.31 -24.10 23.26
CA THR A 939 21.37 -23.13 23.54
C THR A 939 21.84 -22.45 22.26
N THR A 940 22.03 -21.12 22.28
CA THR A 940 22.52 -20.34 21.13
C THR A 940 23.70 -19.46 21.51
N GLY A 941 24.69 -19.34 20.63
CA GLY A 941 25.73 -18.33 20.76
C GLY A 941 25.23 -16.94 20.35
N VAL A 942 26.05 -15.92 20.58
CA VAL A 942 25.84 -14.57 20.04
C VAL A 942 26.15 -14.60 18.54
N SER A 943 25.16 -14.25 17.72
CA SER A 943 25.42 -13.90 16.33
C SER A 943 25.60 -12.39 16.22
N LEU A 944 26.48 -11.97 15.31
CA LEU A 944 26.38 -10.62 14.76
C LEU A 944 24.98 -10.49 14.15
N ASP A 945 24.41 -9.30 14.17
CA ASP A 945 23.15 -9.05 13.47
C ASP A 945 23.41 -9.14 11.96
N VAL A 946 23.45 -10.37 11.41
CA VAL A 946 23.72 -10.63 9.97
C VAL A 946 22.47 -10.35 9.12
N TRP A 947 21.45 -9.72 9.70
CA TRP A 947 20.22 -9.31 9.00
C TRP A 947 20.39 -8.04 8.16
N ASP A 948 21.62 -7.58 7.95
CA ASP A 948 21.84 -6.15 7.71
C ASP A 948 22.59 -5.78 6.42
N GLN A 949 23.31 -6.69 5.74
CA GLN A 949 24.08 -6.28 4.54
C GLN A 949 23.48 -6.73 3.21
N ASP A 950 23.18 -8.02 3.02
CA ASP A 950 22.71 -8.49 1.71
C ASP A 950 21.18 -8.44 1.54
N ILE A 951 20.42 -8.60 2.63
CA ILE A 951 18.95 -8.46 2.59
C ILE A 951 18.53 -6.99 2.65
N ARG A 952 19.33 -6.06 3.20
CA ARG A 952 18.99 -4.63 3.11
C ARG A 952 19.12 -4.11 1.68
N ALA A 953 20.08 -4.58 0.90
CA ALA A 953 20.23 -4.18 -0.50
C ALA A 953 19.08 -4.67 -1.42
N GLU A 954 18.48 -5.84 -1.13
CA GLU A 954 17.30 -6.36 -1.86
C GLU A 954 15.94 -6.01 -1.20
N ALA A 955 15.92 -5.66 0.10
CA ALA A 955 14.72 -5.13 0.78
C ALA A 955 14.56 -3.61 0.59
N GLU A 956 15.59 -2.90 0.11
CA GLU A 956 15.51 -1.48 -0.26
C GLU A 956 14.89 -1.28 -1.65
N THR A 957 14.85 -2.31 -2.49
CA THR A 957 14.16 -2.31 -3.79
C THR A 957 12.75 -2.90 -3.74
N THR A 958 12.43 -3.66 -2.69
CA THR A 958 11.13 -4.29 -2.47
C THR A 958 10.56 -3.78 -1.15
N GLN A 959 9.63 -2.81 -1.20
CA GLN A 959 8.79 -2.54 -0.03
C GLN A 959 8.22 -3.88 0.43
N GLU A 960 8.37 -4.17 1.73
CA GLU A 960 7.82 -5.36 2.40
C GLU A 960 8.77 -6.58 2.48
N VAL A 961 9.84 -6.46 3.28
CA VAL A 961 10.42 -7.61 4.01
C VAL A 961 10.36 -7.32 5.50
N LEU A 962 9.45 -8.02 6.17
CA LEU A 962 9.26 -8.12 7.61
C LEU A 962 10.59 -8.28 8.37
N LYS A 963 10.75 -7.53 9.49
CA LYS A 963 11.41 -8.09 10.68
C LYS A 963 10.57 -9.29 11.12
N GLN A 964 10.75 -10.43 10.46
CA GLN A 964 10.01 -11.63 10.81
C GLN A 964 10.40 -12.02 12.25
N PRO A 965 9.43 -12.40 13.10
CA PRO A 965 9.74 -13.10 14.34
C PRO A 965 10.78 -14.19 14.07
N ILE A 966 11.76 -14.37 14.95
CA ILE A 966 12.88 -15.30 14.70
C ILE A 966 12.42 -16.74 14.43
N TRP A 967 11.26 -17.12 14.96
CA TRP A 967 10.64 -18.40 14.63
C TRP A 967 10.29 -18.54 13.14
N LEU A 968 9.75 -17.48 12.51
CA LEU A 968 9.41 -17.43 11.09
C LEU A 968 10.65 -17.45 10.19
N SER A 969 11.74 -16.80 10.61
CA SER A 969 12.97 -16.79 9.83
C SER A 969 13.73 -18.11 9.82
N ARG A 970 13.61 -18.93 10.87
CA ARG A 970 14.22 -20.27 10.93
C ARG A 970 13.58 -21.29 10.00
N HIS A 971 12.31 -21.11 9.65
CA HIS A 971 11.58 -22.04 8.77
C HIS A 971 11.68 -21.66 7.27
N ASN A 972 12.19 -20.47 6.95
CA ASN A 972 12.49 -20.03 5.57
C ASN A 972 13.86 -20.49 5.05
N VAL A 973 14.51 -21.47 5.68
CA VAL A 973 15.76 -22.10 5.16
C VAL A 973 15.41 -23.20 4.15
N LEU A 974 14.64 -22.84 3.12
CA LEU A 974 14.63 -23.53 1.84
C LEU A 974 14.66 -22.42 0.78
N LYS A 975 15.87 -22.07 0.38
CA LYS A 975 16.11 -21.26 -0.82
C LYS A 975 15.45 -21.96 -2.02
N VAL A 976 14.55 -21.26 -2.70
CA VAL A 976 14.23 -21.47 -4.13
C VAL A 976 14.24 -20.10 -4.78
#